data_AF-A0A836UI94-F1
#
_entry.id   AF-A0A836UI94-F1
#
_cell.length_a   1.000
_cell.length_b   1.000
_cell.length_c   1.000
_cell.angle_alpha   90.00
_cell.angle_beta   90.00
_cell.angle_gamma   90.00
#
_symmetry.space_group_name_H-M   'P 1'
#
loop_
_entity.id
_entity.type
_entity.pdbx_description
1 polymer ?
#
loop_
_entity_poly.entity_id
_entity_poly.type
_entity_poly.pdbx_seq_one_letter_code
_entity_poly.pdbx_strand_id
1 'polypeptide(L)'
;MLTWTALLASVVSLGLLSARIILHRKLLFMAAGIAVYYGILYGLAVFRPDEGFTAGKALYVLVEIPGAVLAIYLTMDLVAGERDRRTLETLFSTSTSHYGIWTMRMVAVYVVLAVTLLAMSAAAYFLFAEFPVVLGGFNAFAPAFLIVNLTFFFSVYCKSSNTAGMLSLAVIVAVLLSAEQLQESYYFLFLNPFNLPMGVDQVVWAEMVLLNRSVLLLGGGKVILQTSFLAECFVTFVTLTCFLLLVKGGNVNRRKWGLIFALYWLVMGVAWAQELQVLRLGIDDCVAIALEQSAQVVQGRFNVESAAIQVENARNAFLPSMSTSYGMSRSLSGPREGAFVDPATGEITSTLGESSTSGSQSLGASFGMDLYRPSNWVGLASSKLARKAAKMDLSASQQQAVFEVKQGYFSLLQAIELMAVQAEQVSVSEEDLRRAETLFEIRSVPLSDVLTSRAALASARATMIDRENNVELTRADLAFAMGLRTYAKIEPQKNDFSIVPLTLTYEEVLAHALQHRPDLRSRKFLMLQAREDLKGTRYELLHPTVSMSTGYSWQLRADEEFQGPEDLFLKNYGYSLSMSVSLPVFNRFSTQNSIKSQKLSYRQSMEDLQQAQRQVALDIRRAFLNIELYRRSIEANQIAVSAAEESYKLAQERYALATGTQLERLEAQSSLFATRNDLVQAQFNYHIQLAQLDQAMGRPFAVSGK
;
A
#
# COMPACT_ATOMS: atom_id res chain seq x y z
N MET A 1 -6.03 28.40 -49.79
CA MET A 1 -5.25 28.03 -48.59
C MET A 1 -5.91 28.69 -47.39
N LEU A 2 -6.50 27.92 -46.47
CA LEU A 2 -7.02 28.47 -45.22
C LEU A 2 -5.82 28.90 -44.36
N THR A 3 -5.74 30.19 -44.04
CA THR A 3 -4.73 30.70 -43.11
C THR A 3 -5.06 30.23 -41.69
N TRP A 4 -4.03 29.91 -40.90
CA TRP A 4 -4.19 29.47 -39.50
C TRP A 4 -5.04 30.45 -38.66
N THR A 5 -5.00 31.74 -38.98
CA THR A 5 -5.79 32.80 -38.34
C THR A 5 -7.29 32.68 -38.64
N ALA A 6 -7.69 32.33 -39.87
CA ALA A 6 -9.09 32.13 -40.24
C ALA A 6 -9.67 30.84 -39.62
N LEU A 7 -8.83 29.82 -39.48
CA LEU A 7 -9.20 28.56 -38.83
C LEU A 7 -9.40 28.76 -37.32
N LEU A 8 -8.50 29.49 -36.66
CA LEU A 8 -8.65 29.90 -35.27
C LEU A 8 -9.88 30.79 -35.03
N ALA A 9 -10.11 31.80 -35.86
CA ALA A 9 -11.29 32.66 -35.75
C ALA A 9 -12.60 31.86 -35.89
N SER A 10 -12.62 30.89 -36.81
CA SER A 10 -13.76 30.01 -37.03
C SER A 10 -13.99 29.12 -35.80
N VAL A 11 -12.94 28.52 -35.23
CA VAL A 11 -12.98 27.73 -33.99
C VAL A 11 -13.50 28.55 -32.80
N VAL A 12 -13.01 29.79 -32.64
CA VAL A 12 -13.44 30.70 -31.57
C VAL A 12 -14.92 31.07 -31.74
N SER A 13 -15.36 31.40 -32.96
CA SER A 13 -16.77 31.72 -33.21
C SER A 13 -17.71 30.53 -32.94
N LEU A 14 -17.28 29.30 -33.27
CA LEU A 14 -18.01 28.06 -33.01
C LEU A 14 -18.07 27.73 -31.51
N GLY A 15 -16.99 28.02 -30.78
CA GLY A 15 -16.93 27.91 -29.33
C GLY A 15 -17.88 28.90 -28.64
N LEU A 16 -17.91 30.16 -29.08
CA LEU A 16 -18.81 31.18 -28.55
C LEU A 16 -20.29 30.87 -28.83
N LEU A 17 -20.60 30.36 -30.03
CA LEU A 17 -21.95 29.93 -30.38
C LEU A 17 -22.40 28.72 -29.55
N SER A 18 -21.49 27.75 -29.35
CA SER A 18 -21.73 26.59 -28.49
C SER A 18 -21.96 26.99 -27.03
N ALA A 19 -21.15 27.92 -26.50
CA ALA A 19 -21.34 28.48 -25.17
C ALA A 19 -22.69 29.19 -25.03
N ARG A 20 -23.11 29.98 -26.04
CA ARG A 20 -24.41 30.66 -26.03
C ARG A 20 -25.60 29.70 -25.99
N ILE A 21 -25.49 28.54 -26.63
CA ILE A 21 -26.52 27.49 -26.63
C ILE A 21 -26.60 26.78 -25.27
N ILE A 22 -25.44 26.43 -24.69
CA ILE A 22 -25.36 25.76 -23.37
C ILE A 22 -25.88 26.68 -22.25
N LEU A 23 -25.59 27.98 -22.35
CA LEU A 23 -25.88 28.97 -21.31
C LEU A 23 -27.28 29.61 -21.40
N HIS A 24 -28.02 29.40 -22.48
CA HIS A 24 -29.31 30.06 -22.67
C HIS A 24 -30.33 29.60 -21.61
N ARG A 25 -30.78 30.52 -20.74
CA ARG A 25 -31.71 30.37 -19.61
C ARG A 25 -31.26 29.52 -18.42
N LYS A 26 -30.23 28.68 -18.51
CA LYS A 26 -29.84 27.75 -17.42
C LYS A 26 -28.90 28.32 -16.36
N LEU A 27 -28.05 29.30 -16.70
CA LEU A 27 -27.04 29.83 -15.77
C LEU A 27 -27.65 30.56 -14.57
N LEU A 28 -28.75 31.31 -14.77
CA LEU A 28 -29.45 32.01 -13.68
C LEU A 28 -30.07 31.02 -12.67
N PHE A 29 -30.71 29.95 -13.14
CA PHE A 29 -31.26 28.92 -12.24
C PHE A 29 -30.17 28.13 -11.52
N MET A 30 -29.05 27.87 -12.18
CA MET A 30 -27.87 27.26 -11.57
C MET A 30 -27.30 28.14 -10.45
N ALA A 31 -27.08 29.43 -10.72
CA ALA A 31 -26.57 30.38 -9.72
C ALA A 31 -27.54 30.54 -8.53
N ALA A 32 -28.86 30.61 -8.81
CA ALA A 32 -29.88 30.65 -7.77
C ALA A 32 -29.90 29.36 -6.93
N GLY A 33 -29.79 28.18 -7.55
CA GLY A 33 -29.74 26.90 -6.85
C GLY A 33 -28.52 26.77 -5.93
N ILE A 34 -27.34 27.20 -6.41
CA ILE A 34 -26.11 27.26 -5.60
C ILE A 34 -26.29 28.23 -4.44
N ALA A 35 -26.83 29.43 -4.68
CA ALA A 35 -27.06 30.42 -3.62
C ALA A 35 -28.03 29.92 -2.54
N VAL A 36 -29.13 29.24 -2.93
CA VAL A 36 -30.09 28.63 -2.00
C VAL A 36 -29.43 27.49 -1.22
N TYR A 37 -28.68 26.61 -1.88
CA TYR A 37 -27.99 25.49 -1.25
C TYR A 37 -27.00 25.97 -0.18
N TYR A 38 -26.12 26.91 -0.52
CA TYR A 38 -25.16 27.51 0.40
C TYR A 38 -25.86 28.33 1.50
N GLY A 39 -26.98 29.01 1.20
CA GLY A 39 -27.78 29.73 2.18
C GLY A 39 -28.44 28.83 3.23
N ILE A 40 -28.96 27.67 2.83
CA ILE A 40 -29.52 26.66 3.76
C ILE A 40 -28.41 26.11 4.67
N LEU A 41 -27.26 25.77 4.09
CA LEU A 41 -26.13 25.25 4.87
C LEU A 41 -25.57 26.28 5.84
N TYR A 42 -25.50 27.55 5.42
CA TYR A 42 -25.08 28.65 6.29
C TYR A 42 -26.08 28.84 7.44
N GLY A 43 -27.39 28.78 7.16
CA GLY A 43 -28.41 28.80 8.19
C GLY A 43 -28.25 27.64 9.19
N LEU A 44 -28.06 26.40 8.71
CA LEU A 44 -27.83 25.24 9.57
C LEU A 44 -26.58 25.38 10.44
N ALA A 45 -25.48 25.90 9.88
CA ALA A 45 -24.24 26.14 10.61
C ALA A 45 -24.42 27.18 11.74
N VAL A 46 -25.21 28.23 11.50
CA VAL A 46 -25.53 29.25 12.53
C VAL A 46 -26.39 28.69 13.66
N PHE A 47 -27.31 27.77 13.38
CA PHE A 47 -28.19 27.17 14.40
C PHE A 47 -27.54 26.00 15.17
N ARG A 48 -26.41 25.46 14.71
CA ARG A 48 -25.68 24.36 15.37
C ARG A 48 -24.16 24.59 15.40
N PRO A 49 -23.66 25.47 16.29
CA PRO A 49 -22.24 25.83 16.34
C PRO A 49 -21.30 24.70 16.75
N ASP A 50 -21.79 23.68 17.47
CA ASP A 50 -20.98 22.56 17.96
C ASP A 50 -20.73 21.45 16.90
N GLU A 51 -21.48 21.47 15.80
CA GLU A 51 -21.34 20.54 14.66
C GLU A 51 -20.56 21.19 13.49
N GLY A 52 -19.39 21.76 13.78
CA GLY A 52 -18.56 22.37 12.74
C GLY A 52 -18.17 21.40 11.62
N PHE A 53 -18.16 21.86 10.36
CA PHE A 53 -17.63 21.08 9.25
C PHE A 53 -16.10 20.95 9.41
N THR A 54 -15.60 19.76 9.68
CA THR A 54 -14.16 19.47 9.53
C THR A 54 -13.74 19.72 8.08
N ALA A 55 -12.53 20.25 7.86
CA ALA A 55 -12.04 20.64 6.52
C ALA A 55 -12.24 19.54 5.46
N GLY A 56 -12.10 18.28 5.86
CA GLY A 56 -12.36 17.13 5.00
C GLY A 56 -13.82 16.84 4.65
N LYS A 57 -14.76 17.05 5.56
CA LYS A 57 -16.21 16.90 5.27
C LYS A 57 -16.74 18.09 4.47
N ALA A 58 -16.11 19.26 4.64
CA ALA A 58 -16.46 20.49 3.95
C ALA A 58 -16.27 20.37 2.43
N LEU A 59 -15.13 19.89 1.94
CA LEU A 59 -14.90 19.74 0.49
C LEU A 59 -15.94 18.80 -0.16
N TYR A 60 -16.15 17.65 0.48
CA TYR A 60 -17.04 16.60 0.00
C TYR A 60 -18.50 17.08 -0.12
N VAL A 61 -19.03 17.68 0.95
CA VAL A 61 -20.43 18.13 1.01
C VAL A 61 -20.63 19.42 0.22
N LEU A 62 -19.73 20.40 0.35
CA LEU A 62 -19.96 21.75 -0.19
C LEU A 62 -19.63 21.85 -1.69
N VAL A 63 -18.67 21.07 -2.19
CA VAL A 63 -18.12 21.26 -3.54
C VAL A 63 -18.27 20.02 -4.41
N GLU A 64 -17.87 18.83 -3.94
CA GLU A 64 -17.78 17.63 -4.80
C GLU A 64 -19.15 17.06 -5.19
N ILE A 65 -20.04 16.81 -4.22
CA ILE A 65 -21.37 16.25 -4.52
C ILE A 65 -22.23 17.23 -5.35
N PRO A 66 -22.38 18.52 -4.97
CA PRO A 66 -23.17 19.44 -5.77
C PRO A 66 -22.54 19.69 -7.14
N GLY A 67 -21.20 19.65 -7.22
CA GLY A 67 -20.44 19.69 -8.47
C GLY A 67 -20.74 18.53 -9.41
N ALA A 68 -20.82 17.31 -8.89
CA ALA A 68 -21.18 16.12 -9.66
C ALA A 68 -22.65 16.17 -10.14
N VAL A 69 -23.57 16.66 -9.31
CA VAL A 69 -24.98 16.87 -9.71
C VAL A 69 -25.08 17.95 -10.79
N LEU A 70 -24.29 19.03 -10.66
CA LEU A 70 -24.22 20.08 -11.65
C LEU A 70 -23.71 19.56 -13.01
N ALA A 71 -22.70 18.68 -13.00
CA ALA A 71 -22.20 18.01 -14.18
C ALA A 71 -23.30 17.25 -14.94
N ILE A 72 -24.21 16.56 -14.23
CA ILE A 72 -25.38 15.91 -14.84
C ILE A 72 -26.27 16.96 -15.51
N TYR A 73 -26.63 18.02 -14.78
CA TYR A 73 -27.54 19.05 -15.29
C TYR A 73 -27.01 19.78 -16.55
N LEU A 74 -25.71 20.04 -16.61
CA LEU A 74 -25.06 20.68 -17.76
C LEU A 74 -25.00 19.77 -19.00
N THR A 75 -25.10 18.46 -18.83
CA THR A 75 -24.85 17.47 -19.90
C THR A 75 -26.11 16.72 -20.35
N MET A 76 -27.12 16.62 -19.49
CA MET A 76 -28.36 15.88 -19.74
C MET A 76 -29.03 16.29 -21.06
N ASP A 77 -29.10 17.61 -21.33
CA ASP A 77 -29.78 18.19 -22.49
C ASP A 77 -28.89 18.38 -23.73
N LEU A 78 -27.62 17.93 -23.69
CA LEU A 78 -26.69 18.16 -24.79
C LEU A 78 -27.14 17.41 -26.06
N VAL A 79 -27.53 16.14 -25.95
CA VAL A 79 -27.83 15.25 -27.09
C VAL A 79 -29.32 15.16 -27.41
N ALA A 80 -30.18 14.94 -26.40
CA ALA A 80 -31.61 14.69 -26.64
C ALA A 80 -32.39 15.98 -26.97
N GLY A 81 -32.05 17.11 -26.35
CA GLY A 81 -32.74 18.39 -26.56
C GLY A 81 -32.59 18.96 -27.98
N GLU A 82 -31.57 18.54 -28.74
CA GLU A 82 -31.37 18.95 -30.14
C GLU A 82 -32.11 18.07 -31.14
N ARG A 83 -32.31 16.79 -30.82
CA ARG A 83 -33.11 15.88 -31.64
C ARG A 83 -34.57 16.34 -31.66
N ASP A 84 -35.06 16.82 -30.51
CA ASP A 84 -36.41 17.39 -30.37
C ASP A 84 -36.59 18.73 -31.11
N ARG A 85 -35.51 19.51 -31.29
CA ARG A 85 -35.54 20.81 -31.99
C ARG A 85 -35.24 20.72 -33.49
N ARG A 86 -35.04 19.52 -34.06
CA ARG A 86 -34.64 19.27 -35.47
C ARG A 86 -33.45 20.09 -35.98
N THR A 87 -32.64 20.65 -35.09
CA THR A 87 -31.49 21.51 -35.41
C THR A 87 -30.32 20.70 -35.95
N LEU A 88 -30.30 19.38 -35.70
CA LEU A 88 -29.33 18.43 -36.22
C LEU A 88 -29.59 18.04 -37.70
N GLU A 89 -30.81 18.22 -38.22
CA GLU A 89 -31.13 17.88 -39.62
C GLU A 89 -30.72 19.01 -40.60
N THR A 90 -30.69 20.26 -40.14
CA THR A 90 -30.37 21.43 -40.97
C THR A 90 -28.87 21.75 -41.05
N LEU A 91 -28.05 21.23 -40.15
CA LEU A 91 -26.62 21.53 -40.07
C LEU A 91 -25.70 20.44 -40.68
N PHE A 92 -26.22 19.30 -41.13
CA PHE A 92 -25.40 18.11 -41.39
C PHE A 92 -25.83 17.24 -42.60
N SER A 93 -25.33 17.56 -43.80
CA SER A 93 -25.47 16.70 -44.99
C SER A 93 -24.22 15.83 -45.30
N THR A 94 -23.20 15.82 -44.44
CA THR A 94 -21.97 15.01 -44.61
C THR A 94 -21.53 14.36 -43.29
N SER A 95 -21.14 13.07 -43.34
CA SER A 95 -21.02 12.19 -42.16
C SER A 95 -19.83 12.46 -41.22
N THR A 96 -18.86 13.29 -41.59
CA THR A 96 -17.61 13.51 -40.83
C THR A 96 -17.63 14.72 -39.89
N SER A 97 -18.61 15.64 -40.01
CA SER A 97 -18.65 16.88 -39.22
C SER A 97 -19.39 16.77 -37.88
N HIS A 98 -20.15 15.69 -37.66
CA HIS A 98 -20.95 15.51 -36.44
C HIS A 98 -20.09 15.51 -35.17
N TYR A 99 -19.00 14.73 -35.14
CA TYR A 99 -18.20 14.53 -33.93
C TYR A 99 -17.34 15.74 -33.53
N GLY A 100 -16.92 16.57 -34.51
CA GLY A 100 -16.16 17.80 -34.25
C GLY A 100 -16.96 18.85 -33.48
N ILE A 101 -18.28 18.89 -33.65
CA ILE A 101 -19.14 19.84 -32.94
C ILE A 101 -19.47 19.34 -31.53
N TRP A 102 -19.68 18.03 -31.36
CA TRP A 102 -19.87 17.43 -30.04
C TRP A 102 -18.64 17.59 -29.15
N THR A 103 -17.45 17.39 -29.71
CA THR A 103 -16.19 17.58 -28.97
C THR A 103 -16.00 19.04 -28.55
N MET A 104 -16.24 20.01 -29.43
CA MET A 104 -16.19 21.44 -29.07
C MET A 104 -17.16 21.82 -27.95
N ARG A 105 -18.34 21.20 -27.90
CA ARG A 105 -19.34 21.45 -26.85
C ARG A 105 -18.99 20.79 -25.53
N MET A 106 -18.47 19.57 -25.56
CA MET A 106 -17.95 18.92 -24.35
C MET A 106 -16.81 19.74 -23.74
N VAL A 107 -15.91 20.28 -24.58
CA VAL A 107 -14.88 21.23 -24.14
C VAL A 107 -15.50 22.46 -23.49
N ALA A 108 -16.54 23.05 -24.08
CA ALA A 108 -17.25 24.17 -23.48
C ALA A 108 -17.89 23.82 -22.11
N VAL A 109 -18.49 22.62 -21.99
CA VAL A 109 -19.02 22.12 -20.71
C VAL A 109 -17.92 21.96 -19.67
N TYR A 110 -16.76 21.41 -20.03
CA TYR A 110 -15.64 21.27 -19.10
C TYR A 110 -15.11 22.62 -18.61
N VAL A 111 -15.02 23.61 -19.50
CA VAL A 111 -14.59 24.96 -19.14
C VAL A 111 -15.58 25.61 -18.17
N VAL A 112 -16.88 25.53 -18.46
CA VAL A 112 -17.92 26.04 -17.56
C VAL A 112 -17.87 25.34 -16.20
N LEU A 113 -17.77 24.00 -16.21
CA LEU A 113 -17.67 23.18 -15.00
C LEU A 113 -16.44 23.54 -14.14
N ALA A 114 -15.27 23.72 -14.76
CA ALA A 114 -14.05 24.09 -14.04
C ALA A 114 -14.19 25.47 -13.37
N VAL A 115 -14.76 26.45 -14.07
CA VAL A 115 -15.00 27.79 -13.53
C VAL A 115 -16.01 27.77 -12.39
N THR A 116 -17.13 27.02 -12.53
CA THR A 116 -18.15 26.94 -11.48
C THR A 116 -17.64 26.22 -10.24
N LEU A 117 -16.86 25.16 -10.39
CA LEU A 117 -16.26 24.44 -9.25
C LEU A 117 -15.22 25.27 -8.52
N LEU A 118 -14.41 26.06 -9.23
CA LEU A 118 -13.50 27.02 -8.60
C LEU A 118 -14.26 28.10 -7.82
N ALA A 119 -15.35 28.62 -8.38
CA ALA A 119 -16.19 29.61 -7.69
C ALA A 119 -16.87 29.01 -6.45
N MET A 120 -17.37 27.77 -6.52
CA MET A 120 -17.93 27.06 -5.37
C MET A 120 -16.87 26.78 -4.30
N SER A 121 -15.66 26.38 -4.71
CA SER A 121 -14.54 26.19 -3.77
C SER A 121 -14.14 27.49 -3.08
N ALA A 122 -14.17 28.63 -3.78
CA ALA A 122 -13.92 29.93 -3.19
C ALA A 122 -15.03 30.32 -2.21
N ALA A 123 -16.30 30.10 -2.56
CA ALA A 123 -17.43 30.37 -1.68
C ALA A 123 -17.37 29.51 -0.40
N ALA A 124 -17.04 28.22 -0.51
CA ALA A 124 -16.87 27.32 0.62
C ALA A 124 -15.72 27.75 1.56
N TYR A 125 -14.62 28.25 0.99
CA TYR A 125 -13.51 28.82 1.76
C TYR A 125 -13.93 30.02 2.61
N PHE A 126 -14.67 30.97 2.02
CA PHE A 126 -15.08 32.19 2.73
C PHE A 126 -16.22 31.97 3.72
N LEU A 127 -17.11 31.00 3.47
CA LEU A 127 -18.35 30.83 4.26
C LEU A 127 -18.27 29.74 5.33
N PHE A 128 -17.40 28.73 5.20
CA PHE A 128 -17.46 27.53 6.06
C PHE A 128 -16.12 27.04 6.61
N ALA A 129 -15.10 26.79 5.78
CA ALA A 129 -13.87 26.15 6.24
C ALA A 129 -12.63 26.55 5.41
N GLU A 130 -11.49 26.74 6.08
CA GLU A 130 -10.22 27.07 5.43
C GLU A 130 -9.61 25.83 4.75
N PHE A 131 -9.67 25.78 3.41
CA PHE A 131 -8.91 24.83 2.58
C PHE A 131 -8.39 25.49 1.29
N PRO A 132 -7.31 24.99 0.66
CA PRO A 132 -6.74 25.62 -0.53
C PRO A 132 -7.72 25.66 -1.71
N VAL A 133 -8.21 26.86 -2.06
CA VAL A 133 -9.26 27.11 -3.07
C VAL A 133 -8.96 26.43 -4.42
N VAL A 134 -7.74 26.60 -4.93
CA VAL A 134 -7.35 26.05 -6.23
C VAL A 134 -7.31 24.53 -6.20
N LEU A 135 -6.77 23.96 -5.11
CA LEU A 135 -6.64 22.51 -4.97
C LEU A 135 -8.00 21.84 -4.72
N GLY A 136 -8.90 22.51 -4.00
CA GLY A 136 -10.27 22.05 -3.78
C GLY A 136 -11.08 22.01 -5.08
N GLY A 137 -11.03 23.08 -5.88
CA GLY A 137 -11.69 23.13 -7.18
C GLY A 137 -11.16 22.09 -8.18
N PHE A 138 -9.84 21.87 -8.23
CA PHE A 138 -9.24 20.84 -9.08
C PHE A 138 -9.62 19.42 -8.64
N ASN A 139 -9.67 19.17 -7.32
CA ASN A 139 -10.08 17.87 -6.81
C ASN A 139 -11.54 17.55 -7.14
N ALA A 140 -12.43 18.52 -7.01
CA ALA A 140 -13.84 18.35 -7.36
C ALA A 140 -14.08 18.19 -8.88
N PHE A 141 -13.15 18.67 -9.72
CA PHE A 141 -13.28 18.58 -11.17
C PHE A 141 -13.17 17.14 -11.69
N ALA A 142 -12.27 16.32 -11.14
CA ALA A 142 -12.05 14.95 -11.62
C ALA A 142 -13.30 14.03 -11.53
N PRO A 143 -14.03 13.94 -10.39
CA PRO A 143 -15.27 13.16 -10.33
C PRO A 143 -16.37 13.78 -11.21
N ALA A 144 -16.49 15.10 -11.24
CA ALA A 144 -17.47 15.78 -12.08
C ALA A 144 -17.20 15.53 -13.58
N PHE A 145 -15.93 15.48 -14.00
CA PHE A 145 -15.51 15.12 -15.36
C PHE A 145 -15.94 13.70 -15.74
N LEU A 146 -15.74 12.71 -14.87
CA LEU A 146 -16.22 11.35 -15.10
C LEU A 146 -17.74 11.35 -15.31
N ILE A 147 -18.49 12.05 -14.44
CA ILE A 147 -19.95 12.11 -14.49
C ILE A 147 -20.44 12.81 -15.76
N VAL A 148 -19.78 13.87 -16.23
CA VAL A 148 -20.09 14.51 -17.53
C VAL A 148 -20.03 13.48 -18.65
N ASN A 149 -18.95 12.69 -18.69
CA ASN A 149 -18.72 11.71 -19.74
C ASN A 149 -19.68 10.53 -19.68
N LEU A 150 -20.00 10.08 -18.46
CA LEU A 150 -20.97 9.02 -18.23
C LEU A 150 -22.40 9.45 -18.59
N THR A 151 -22.79 10.67 -18.22
CA THR A 151 -24.11 11.23 -18.55
C THR A 151 -24.23 11.43 -20.07
N PHE A 152 -23.18 11.91 -20.72
CA PHE A 152 -23.14 11.99 -22.19
C PHE A 152 -23.28 10.61 -22.84
N PHE A 153 -22.56 9.60 -22.36
CA PHE A 153 -22.67 8.23 -22.83
C PHE A 153 -24.11 7.68 -22.70
N PHE A 154 -24.73 7.83 -21.53
CA PHE A 154 -26.12 7.41 -21.34
C PHE A 154 -27.10 8.21 -22.21
N SER A 155 -26.84 9.49 -22.46
CA SER A 155 -27.68 10.33 -23.32
C SER A 155 -27.63 9.85 -24.77
N VAL A 156 -26.45 9.47 -25.27
CA VAL A 156 -26.28 8.85 -26.59
C VAL A 156 -26.93 7.47 -26.66
N TYR A 157 -26.75 6.65 -25.62
CA TYR A 157 -27.23 5.27 -25.59
C TYR A 157 -28.75 5.15 -25.43
N CYS A 158 -29.32 5.82 -24.41
CA CYS A 158 -30.74 5.78 -24.09
C CYS A 158 -31.59 6.70 -24.96
N LYS A 159 -30.97 7.61 -25.74
CA LYS A 159 -31.64 8.60 -26.60
C LYS A 159 -32.67 9.47 -25.84
N SER A 160 -32.48 9.66 -24.55
CA SER A 160 -33.37 10.41 -23.66
C SER A 160 -32.54 11.17 -22.63
N SER A 161 -32.77 12.48 -22.51
CA SER A 161 -32.10 13.36 -21.54
C SER A 161 -32.44 12.89 -20.12
N ASN A 162 -33.73 12.82 -19.78
CA ASN A 162 -34.18 12.45 -18.45
C ASN A 162 -33.67 11.08 -17.99
N THR A 163 -33.68 10.08 -18.88
CA THR A 163 -33.19 8.72 -18.56
C THR A 163 -31.68 8.72 -18.29
N ALA A 164 -30.90 9.49 -19.05
CA ALA A 164 -29.46 9.63 -18.83
C ALA A 164 -29.13 10.32 -17.51
N GLY A 165 -29.91 11.35 -17.14
CA GLY A 165 -29.82 12.00 -15.83
C GLY A 165 -30.15 11.06 -14.69
N MET A 166 -31.21 10.25 -14.81
CA MET A 166 -31.59 9.28 -13.77
C MET A 166 -30.54 8.18 -13.59
N LEU A 167 -29.95 7.66 -14.67
CA LEU A 167 -28.91 6.63 -14.60
C LEU A 167 -27.61 7.16 -13.99
N SER A 168 -27.18 8.37 -14.39
CA SER A 168 -26.01 9.01 -13.79
C SER A 168 -26.21 9.34 -12.32
N LEU A 169 -27.41 9.78 -11.93
CA LEU A 169 -27.78 9.99 -10.52
C LEU A 169 -27.78 8.67 -9.73
N ALA A 170 -28.28 7.58 -10.31
CA ALA A 170 -28.26 6.26 -9.67
C ALA A 170 -26.83 5.77 -9.40
N VAL A 171 -25.88 6.07 -10.30
CA VAL A 171 -24.45 5.77 -10.10
C VAL A 171 -23.88 6.58 -8.94
N ILE A 172 -24.20 7.89 -8.85
CA ILE A 172 -23.78 8.71 -7.70
C ILE A 172 -24.35 8.13 -6.40
N VAL A 173 -25.65 7.80 -6.36
CA VAL A 173 -26.28 7.22 -5.16
C VAL A 173 -25.64 5.89 -4.78
N ALA A 174 -25.34 5.01 -5.74
CA ALA A 174 -24.66 3.73 -5.47
C ALA A 174 -23.25 3.92 -4.89
N VAL A 175 -22.51 4.92 -5.37
CA VAL A 175 -21.19 5.29 -4.81
C VAL A 175 -21.33 5.85 -3.40
N LEU A 176 -22.34 6.68 -3.14
CA LEU A 176 -22.61 7.24 -1.81
C LEU A 176 -23.00 6.13 -0.80
N LEU A 177 -23.80 5.15 -1.21
CA LEU A 177 -24.18 4.00 -0.38
C LEU A 177 -22.98 3.09 -0.06
N SER A 178 -21.97 3.08 -0.93
CA SER A 178 -20.76 2.27 -0.77
C SER A 178 -19.59 3.07 -0.17
N ALA A 179 -19.83 4.30 0.30
CA ALA A 179 -18.76 5.23 0.69
C ALA A 179 -17.90 4.68 1.85
N GLU A 180 -18.51 4.06 2.87
CA GLU A 180 -17.77 3.51 4.02
C GLU A 180 -16.79 2.39 3.62
N GLN A 181 -17.17 1.56 2.63
CA GLN A 181 -16.33 0.46 2.15
C GLN A 181 -15.19 0.93 1.23
N LEU A 182 -15.38 2.08 0.59
CA LEU A 182 -14.46 2.59 -0.45
C LEU A 182 -13.53 3.69 0.05
N GLN A 183 -13.76 4.29 1.22
CA GLN A 183 -13.00 5.45 1.71
C GLN A 183 -11.47 5.24 1.76
N GLU A 184 -11.00 4.01 1.96
CA GLU A 184 -9.57 3.65 1.97
C GLU A 184 -9.07 3.07 0.63
N SER A 185 -9.90 3.11 -0.42
CA SER A 185 -9.60 2.58 -1.74
C SER A 185 -9.25 3.69 -2.73
N TYR A 186 -8.30 3.41 -3.63
CA TYR A 186 -7.93 4.29 -4.74
C TYR A 186 -9.02 4.41 -5.81
N TYR A 187 -10.12 3.66 -5.69
CA TYR A 187 -11.28 3.74 -6.59
C TYR A 187 -12.41 4.64 -6.09
N PHE A 188 -12.30 5.21 -4.89
CA PHE A 188 -13.37 6.06 -4.37
C PHE A 188 -13.48 7.35 -5.19
N LEU A 189 -14.68 7.61 -5.71
CA LEU A 189 -14.94 8.76 -6.59
C LEU A 189 -14.66 10.09 -5.90
N PHE A 190 -14.96 10.16 -4.60
CA PHE A 190 -14.91 11.37 -3.79
C PHE A 190 -13.84 11.28 -2.69
N LEU A 191 -12.68 10.71 -3.04
CA LEU A 191 -11.53 10.58 -2.13
C LEU A 191 -11.10 11.95 -1.60
N ASN A 192 -11.00 12.09 -0.27
CA ASN A 192 -10.71 13.35 0.39
C ASN A 192 -9.17 13.58 0.50
N PRO A 193 -8.61 14.62 -0.14
CA PRO A 193 -7.17 14.84 -0.15
C PRO A 193 -6.63 15.54 1.11
N PHE A 194 -7.49 16.10 1.95
CA PHE A 194 -7.10 17.00 3.04
C PHE A 194 -7.06 16.35 4.43
N ASN A 195 -7.66 15.17 4.57
CA ASN A 195 -7.58 14.39 5.81
C ASN A 195 -6.69 13.17 5.60
N LEU A 196 -5.57 13.13 6.31
CA LEU A 196 -4.67 11.98 6.32
C LEU A 196 -5.27 10.87 7.20
N PRO A 197 -5.52 9.65 6.68
CA PRO A 197 -5.94 8.54 7.52
C PRO A 197 -4.84 8.14 8.51
N MET A 198 -5.24 7.69 9.71
CA MET A 198 -4.28 7.33 10.75
C MET A 198 -3.36 6.19 10.28
N GLY A 199 -2.05 6.40 10.37
CA GLY A 199 -1.04 5.39 10.02
C GLY A 199 -0.59 5.40 8.55
N VAL A 200 -1.09 6.32 7.72
CA VAL A 200 -0.61 6.51 6.34
C VAL A 200 0.33 7.70 6.28
N ASP A 201 1.49 7.51 5.64
CA ASP A 201 2.46 8.59 5.43
C ASP A 201 1.94 9.64 4.43
N GLN A 202 2.33 10.90 4.62
CA GLN A 202 1.83 12.03 3.81
C GLN A 202 2.19 11.88 2.33
N VAL A 203 3.34 11.27 2.01
CA VAL A 203 3.77 11.05 0.63
C VAL A 203 2.93 9.97 -0.04
N VAL A 204 2.69 8.86 0.66
CA VAL A 204 1.87 7.74 0.18
C VAL A 204 0.43 8.19 -0.06
N TRP A 205 -0.11 9.03 0.82
CA TRP A 205 -1.45 9.59 0.65
C TRP A 205 -1.53 10.52 -0.58
N ALA A 206 -0.53 11.37 -0.77
CA ALA A 206 -0.46 12.25 -1.94
C ALA A 206 -0.36 11.45 -3.26
N GLU A 207 0.41 10.37 -3.28
CA GLU A 207 0.50 9.45 -4.42
C GLU A 207 -0.83 8.75 -4.69
N MET A 208 -1.51 8.27 -3.64
CA MET A 208 -2.80 7.61 -3.75
C MET A 208 -3.88 8.55 -4.31
N VAL A 209 -3.91 9.81 -3.84
CA VAL A 209 -4.79 10.84 -4.38
C VAL A 209 -4.47 11.10 -5.86
N LEU A 210 -3.20 11.27 -6.21
CA LEU A 210 -2.79 11.52 -7.59
C LEU A 210 -3.19 10.36 -8.52
N LEU A 211 -2.98 9.12 -8.07
CA LEU A 211 -3.32 7.91 -8.82
C LEU A 211 -4.83 7.79 -9.00
N ASN A 212 -5.64 8.01 -7.94
CA ASN A 212 -7.10 8.09 -8.04
C ASN A 212 -7.56 9.13 -9.08
N ARG A 213 -7.02 10.36 -9.03
CA ARG A 213 -7.39 11.42 -9.99
C ARG A 213 -7.01 11.06 -11.42
N SER A 214 -5.84 10.44 -11.62
CA SER A 214 -5.40 9.98 -12.93
C SER A 214 -6.34 8.90 -13.51
N VAL A 215 -6.78 7.96 -12.68
CA VAL A 215 -7.72 6.89 -13.07
C VAL A 215 -9.08 7.47 -13.44
N LEU A 216 -9.60 8.45 -12.69
CA LEU A 216 -10.88 9.09 -13.00
C LEU A 216 -10.83 9.88 -14.33
N LEU A 217 -9.74 10.62 -14.58
CA LEU A 217 -9.56 11.37 -15.82
C LEU A 217 -9.37 10.43 -17.03
N LEU A 218 -8.54 9.39 -16.90
CA LEU A 218 -8.33 8.38 -17.95
C LEU A 218 -9.60 7.55 -18.21
N GLY A 219 -10.32 7.18 -17.15
CA GLY A 219 -11.60 6.49 -17.23
C GLY A 219 -12.66 7.32 -17.96
N GLY A 220 -12.81 8.59 -17.59
CA GLY A 220 -13.69 9.54 -18.28
C GLY A 220 -13.32 9.70 -19.76
N GLY A 221 -12.04 9.86 -20.06
CA GLY A 221 -11.54 9.93 -21.45
C GLY A 221 -11.84 8.66 -22.25
N LYS A 222 -11.67 7.47 -21.64
CA LYS A 222 -11.99 6.18 -22.26
C LYS A 222 -13.48 6.05 -22.60
N VAL A 223 -14.37 6.50 -21.71
CA VAL A 223 -15.82 6.51 -21.96
C VAL A 223 -16.16 7.33 -23.21
N ILE A 224 -15.55 8.52 -23.37
CA ILE A 224 -15.74 9.36 -24.57
C ILE A 224 -15.23 8.63 -25.83
N LEU A 225 -14.05 8.04 -25.77
CA LEU A 225 -13.48 7.31 -26.91
C LEU A 225 -14.34 6.10 -27.31
N GLN A 226 -14.88 5.35 -26.34
CA GLN A 226 -15.82 4.26 -26.61
C GLN A 226 -17.14 4.73 -27.22
N THR A 227 -17.65 5.91 -26.83
CA THR A 227 -18.85 6.50 -27.47
C THR A 227 -18.60 6.84 -28.95
N SER A 228 -17.38 7.28 -29.27
CA SER A 228 -16.94 7.60 -30.63
C SER A 228 -16.75 6.32 -31.46
N PHE A 229 -16.18 5.28 -30.86
CA PHE A 229 -15.91 3.98 -31.49
C PHE A 229 -17.16 3.12 -31.72
N LEU A 230 -18.10 3.08 -30.78
CA LEU A 230 -19.38 2.36 -30.96
C LEU A 230 -20.23 2.98 -32.08
N ALA A 231 -20.12 4.29 -32.30
CA ALA A 231 -20.80 4.97 -33.41
C ALA A 231 -20.14 4.65 -34.76
N GLU A 232 -18.80 4.55 -34.82
CA GLU A 232 -18.09 4.05 -36.01
C GLU A 232 -18.43 2.58 -36.30
N CYS A 233 -18.56 1.72 -35.29
CA CYS A 233 -19.00 0.32 -35.46
C CYS A 233 -20.45 0.23 -35.97
N PHE A 234 -21.36 1.09 -35.52
CA PHE A 234 -22.75 1.08 -36.01
C PHE A 234 -22.87 1.60 -37.44
N VAL A 235 -22.13 2.65 -37.79
CA VAL A 235 -22.07 3.17 -39.18
C VAL A 235 -21.33 2.19 -40.09
N THR A 236 -20.26 1.54 -39.63
CA THR A 236 -19.59 0.49 -40.41
C THR A 236 -20.43 -0.77 -40.53
N PHE A 237 -21.25 -1.13 -39.55
CA PHE A 237 -22.17 -2.28 -39.62
C PHE A 237 -23.36 -1.99 -40.55
N VAL A 238 -23.95 -0.78 -40.50
CA VAL A 238 -25.03 -0.32 -41.40
C VAL A 238 -24.52 -0.06 -42.81
N THR A 239 -23.30 0.49 -42.95
CA THR A 239 -22.65 0.60 -44.27
C THR A 239 -22.17 -0.75 -44.75
N LEU A 240 -21.74 -1.72 -43.93
CA LEU A 240 -21.45 -3.09 -44.38
C LEU A 240 -22.73 -3.82 -44.82
N THR A 241 -23.86 -3.65 -44.13
CA THR A 241 -25.14 -4.25 -44.55
C THR A 241 -25.69 -3.56 -45.80
N CYS A 242 -25.56 -2.24 -45.93
CA CYS A 242 -25.89 -1.53 -47.18
C CYS A 242 -24.90 -1.82 -48.31
N PHE A 243 -23.61 -2.03 -48.02
CA PHE A 243 -22.56 -2.33 -49.01
C PHE A 243 -22.59 -3.81 -49.41
N LEU A 244 -22.98 -4.74 -48.54
CA LEU A 244 -23.29 -6.12 -48.92
C LEU A 244 -24.57 -6.20 -49.75
N LEU A 245 -25.50 -5.25 -49.61
CA LEU A 245 -26.66 -5.09 -50.49
C LEU A 245 -26.35 -4.34 -51.80
N LEU A 246 -25.27 -3.55 -51.86
CA LEU A 246 -24.90 -2.72 -53.02
C LEU A 246 -23.63 -3.15 -53.78
N VAL A 247 -22.84 -4.11 -53.27
CA VAL A 247 -21.61 -4.61 -53.93
C VAL A 247 -21.86 -5.91 -54.70
N LYS A 248 -22.96 -5.88 -55.45
CA LYS A 248 -22.97 -6.37 -56.83
C LYS A 248 -22.23 -5.34 -57.70
N GLY A 249 -20.90 -5.25 -57.58
CA GLY A 249 -20.10 -4.47 -58.53
C GLY A 249 -18.80 -3.88 -58.00
N GLY A 250 -17.68 -4.29 -58.61
CA GLY A 250 -16.56 -3.37 -58.90
C GLY A 250 -15.30 -3.48 -58.03
N ASN A 251 -14.23 -4.01 -58.64
CA ASN A 251 -12.86 -4.16 -58.13
C ASN A 251 -12.17 -2.87 -57.62
N VAL A 252 -11.72 -2.86 -56.36
CA VAL A 252 -10.51 -2.09 -55.94
C VAL A 252 -9.70 -2.86 -54.86
N ASN A 253 -8.45 -3.20 -55.22
CA ASN A 253 -7.27 -3.56 -54.43
C ASN A 253 -7.41 -4.16 -53.00
N ARG A 254 -7.64 -5.48 -52.95
CA ARG A 254 -7.65 -6.31 -51.72
C ARG A 254 -6.28 -6.49 -51.02
N ARG A 255 -5.15 -6.37 -51.73
CA ARG A 255 -3.82 -6.73 -51.18
C ARG A 255 -3.19 -5.70 -50.21
N LYS A 256 -3.47 -4.40 -50.37
CA LYS A 256 -2.87 -3.36 -49.52
C LYS A 256 -3.54 -3.26 -48.14
N TRP A 257 -4.85 -3.48 -48.07
CA TRP A 257 -5.60 -3.47 -46.82
C TRP A 257 -5.37 -4.73 -45.97
N GLY A 258 -5.13 -5.89 -46.60
CA GLY A 258 -4.78 -7.12 -45.87
C GLY A 258 -3.45 -7.05 -45.13
N LEU A 259 -2.45 -6.35 -45.69
CA LEU A 259 -1.15 -6.14 -45.04
C LEU A 259 -1.23 -5.19 -43.83
N ILE A 260 -2.03 -4.13 -43.93
CA ILE A 260 -2.25 -3.20 -42.82
C ILE A 260 -3.06 -3.86 -41.69
N PHE A 261 -4.04 -4.70 -42.05
CA PHE A 261 -4.82 -5.47 -41.08
C PHE A 261 -3.99 -6.55 -40.39
N ALA A 262 -3.08 -7.21 -41.11
CA ALA A 262 -2.13 -8.17 -40.53
C ALA A 262 -1.11 -7.50 -39.61
N LEU A 263 -0.56 -6.34 -40.00
CA LEU A 263 0.38 -5.58 -39.17
C LEU A 263 -0.29 -5.06 -37.88
N TYR A 264 -1.55 -4.63 -37.98
CA TYR A 264 -2.35 -4.18 -36.85
C TYR A 264 -2.70 -5.32 -35.89
N TRP A 265 -3.05 -6.50 -36.40
CA TRP A 265 -3.25 -7.71 -35.58
C TRP A 265 -1.95 -8.20 -34.93
N LEU A 266 -0.82 -8.07 -35.61
CA LEU A 266 0.50 -8.43 -35.05
C LEU A 266 0.88 -7.48 -33.91
N VAL A 267 0.68 -6.16 -34.07
CA VAL A 267 0.97 -5.17 -33.01
C VAL A 267 -0.02 -5.25 -31.83
N MET A 268 -1.29 -5.56 -32.09
CA MET A 268 -2.28 -5.83 -31.03
C MET A 268 -2.01 -7.14 -30.30
N GLY A 269 -1.49 -8.17 -30.96
CA GLY A 269 -1.13 -9.44 -30.32
C GLY A 269 0.00 -9.32 -29.31
N VAL A 270 1.00 -8.46 -29.57
CA VAL A 270 2.15 -8.29 -28.65
C VAL A 270 1.78 -7.54 -27.36
N ALA A 271 0.77 -6.66 -27.38
CA ALA A 271 0.37 -5.89 -26.19
C ALA A 271 -0.45 -6.71 -25.16
N TRP A 272 -1.00 -7.85 -25.56
CA TRP A 272 -1.80 -8.74 -24.70
C TRP A 272 -1.08 -10.06 -24.36
N ALA A 273 0.13 -10.25 -24.86
CA ALA A 273 1.00 -11.36 -24.48
C ALA A 273 1.97 -10.93 -23.37
N GLN A 274 1.44 -10.57 -22.20
CA GLN A 274 2.18 -10.87 -20.98
C GLN A 274 2.04 -12.37 -20.78
N GLU A 275 2.90 -13.11 -21.47
CA GLU A 275 3.16 -14.50 -21.13
C GLU A 275 3.53 -14.49 -19.64
N LEU A 276 2.71 -15.10 -18.78
CA LEU A 276 3.13 -15.38 -17.40
C LEU A 276 4.39 -16.23 -17.54
N GLN A 277 5.57 -15.60 -17.45
CA GLN A 277 6.83 -16.32 -17.49
C GLN A 277 6.80 -17.33 -16.36
N VAL A 278 6.81 -18.60 -16.72
CA VAL A 278 6.94 -19.70 -15.77
C VAL A 278 8.38 -19.66 -15.28
N LEU A 279 8.58 -19.25 -14.02
CA LEU A 279 9.90 -19.25 -13.42
C LEU A 279 10.22 -20.66 -12.95
N ARG A 280 11.16 -21.31 -13.65
CA ARG A 280 11.79 -22.55 -13.20
C ARG A 280 12.95 -22.19 -12.31
N LEU A 281 12.78 -22.37 -11.00
CA LEU A 281 13.74 -21.92 -10.00
C LEU A 281 14.25 -23.11 -9.20
N GLY A 282 15.57 -23.16 -9.00
CA GLY A 282 16.17 -23.99 -7.96
C GLY A 282 16.04 -23.33 -6.60
N ILE A 283 16.32 -24.10 -5.55
CA ILE A 283 16.27 -23.61 -4.16
C ILE A 283 17.22 -22.42 -3.93
N ASP A 284 18.40 -22.44 -4.54
CA ASP A 284 19.39 -21.37 -4.41
C ASP A 284 18.95 -20.08 -5.12
N ASP A 285 18.27 -20.20 -6.26
CA ASP A 285 17.70 -19.06 -6.99
C ASP A 285 16.57 -18.41 -6.17
N CYS A 286 15.69 -19.22 -5.56
CA CYS A 286 14.64 -18.72 -4.67
C CYS A 286 15.23 -17.95 -3.49
N VAL A 287 16.31 -18.47 -2.88
CA VAL A 287 16.99 -17.80 -1.77
C VAL A 287 17.64 -16.49 -2.22
N ALA A 288 18.27 -16.46 -3.40
CA ALA A 288 18.89 -15.26 -3.93
C ALA A 288 17.85 -14.15 -4.17
N ILE A 289 16.71 -14.49 -4.80
CA ILE A 289 15.60 -13.57 -5.03
C ILE A 289 15.06 -13.03 -3.69
N ALA A 290 14.85 -13.91 -2.71
CA ALA A 290 14.34 -13.52 -1.41
C ALA A 290 15.29 -12.60 -0.64
N LEU A 291 16.60 -12.83 -0.68
CA LEU A 291 17.58 -11.96 -0.02
C LEU A 291 17.64 -10.55 -0.61
N GLU A 292 17.20 -10.39 -1.86
CA GLU A 292 17.12 -9.11 -2.54
C GLU A 292 15.76 -8.42 -2.35
N GLN A 293 14.66 -9.16 -2.45
CA GLN A 293 13.30 -8.61 -2.54
C GLN A 293 12.46 -8.79 -1.28
N SER A 294 12.82 -9.68 -0.35
CA SER A 294 12.03 -9.91 0.86
C SER A 294 11.89 -8.64 1.70
N ALA A 295 10.65 -8.30 2.03
CA ALA A 295 10.32 -7.11 2.81
C ALA A 295 11.05 -7.09 4.17
N GLN A 296 11.18 -8.24 4.83
CA GLN A 296 11.88 -8.33 6.12
C GLN A 296 13.36 -7.94 6.00
N VAL A 297 14.03 -8.38 4.92
CA VAL A 297 15.45 -8.06 4.67
C VAL A 297 15.61 -6.59 4.30
N VAL A 298 14.73 -6.05 3.46
CA VAL A 298 14.72 -4.63 3.09
C VAL A 298 14.49 -3.74 4.31
N GLN A 299 13.51 -4.05 5.15
CA GLN A 299 13.27 -3.36 6.42
C GLN A 299 14.50 -3.45 7.35
N GLY A 300 15.14 -4.61 7.43
CA GLY A 300 16.39 -4.77 8.17
C GLY A 300 17.50 -3.84 7.68
N ARG A 301 17.62 -3.63 6.36
CA ARG A 301 18.60 -2.68 5.77
C ARG A 301 18.29 -1.25 6.18
N PHE A 302 17.02 -0.83 6.08
CA PHE A 302 16.60 0.51 6.52
C PHE A 302 16.80 0.72 8.02
N ASN A 303 16.61 -0.30 8.86
CA ASN A 303 16.89 -0.21 10.30
C ASN A 303 18.38 0.01 10.58
N VAL A 304 19.27 -0.65 9.83
CA VAL A 304 20.73 -0.43 9.94
C VAL A 304 21.11 0.98 9.51
N GLU A 305 20.50 1.50 8.44
CA GLU A 305 20.72 2.85 7.94
C GLU A 305 20.20 3.90 8.91
N SER A 306 18.98 3.73 9.42
CA SER A 306 18.40 4.56 10.49
C SER A 306 19.31 4.57 11.72
N ALA A 307 19.81 3.41 12.17
CA ALA A 307 20.77 3.35 13.28
C ALA A 307 22.11 4.03 12.94
N ALA A 308 22.53 4.07 11.68
CA ALA A 308 23.70 4.82 11.25
C ALA A 308 23.47 6.35 11.32
N ILE A 309 22.29 6.81 10.89
CA ILE A 309 21.86 8.21 11.03
C ILE A 309 21.79 8.60 12.52
N GLN A 310 21.33 7.71 13.41
CA GLN A 310 21.34 7.98 14.85
C GLN A 310 22.76 8.09 15.44
N VAL A 311 23.74 7.37 14.90
CA VAL A 311 25.15 7.57 15.25
C VAL A 311 25.64 8.94 14.78
N GLU A 312 25.20 9.37 13.60
CA GLU A 312 25.52 10.70 13.07
C GLU A 312 24.86 11.82 13.88
N ASN A 313 23.59 11.70 14.25
CA ASN A 313 22.91 12.63 15.16
C ASN A 313 23.63 12.73 16.51
N ALA A 314 24.03 11.60 17.08
CA ALA A 314 24.82 11.58 18.32
C ALA A 314 26.21 12.21 18.14
N ARG A 315 26.78 12.20 16.93
CA ARG A 315 28.02 12.92 16.59
C ARG A 315 27.76 14.42 16.37
N ASN A 316 26.62 14.77 15.80
CA ASN A 316 26.22 16.16 15.54
C ASN A 316 25.82 16.88 16.83
N ALA A 317 25.48 16.15 17.90
CA ALA A 317 25.29 16.71 19.23
C ALA A 317 26.56 17.39 19.81
N PHE A 318 27.74 17.18 19.21
CA PHE A 318 28.97 17.91 19.56
C PHE A 318 29.18 19.18 18.72
N LEU A 319 28.36 19.40 17.70
CA LEU A 319 28.41 20.61 16.86
C LEU A 319 27.60 21.72 17.52
N PRO A 320 27.93 22.99 17.22
CA PRO A 320 27.10 24.09 17.65
C PRO A 320 25.75 24.07 16.93
N SER A 321 24.70 24.48 17.64
CA SER A 321 23.41 24.84 17.07
C SER A 321 23.38 26.33 16.76
N MET A 322 22.79 26.69 15.63
CA MET A 322 22.50 28.08 15.27
C MET A 322 21.00 28.19 15.02
N SER A 323 20.37 29.21 15.59
CA SER A 323 18.96 29.50 15.38
C SER A 323 18.76 30.99 15.17
N THR A 324 17.78 31.34 14.34
CA THR A 324 17.34 32.71 14.12
C THR A 324 15.86 32.77 14.41
N SER A 325 15.43 33.80 15.14
CA SER A 325 14.04 34.01 15.52
C SER A 325 13.61 35.41 15.14
N TYR A 326 12.46 35.55 14.48
CA TYR A 326 11.79 36.83 14.30
C TYR A 326 10.46 36.78 15.03
N GLY A 327 10.22 37.75 15.92
CA GLY A 327 9.00 37.81 16.73
C GLY A 327 8.40 39.20 16.67
N MET A 328 7.12 39.29 16.36
CA MET A 328 6.35 40.52 16.46
C MET A 328 5.28 40.34 17.54
N SER A 329 5.30 41.22 18.54
CA SER A 329 4.33 41.22 19.62
C SER A 329 3.63 42.56 19.68
N ARG A 330 2.32 42.52 19.94
CA ARG A 330 1.53 43.70 20.28
C ARG A 330 0.80 43.42 21.58
N SER A 331 1.05 44.23 22.59
CA SER A 331 0.39 44.15 23.89
C SER A 331 -0.45 45.38 24.12
N LEU A 332 -1.72 45.15 24.42
CA LEU A 332 -2.63 46.18 24.91
C LEU A 332 -2.72 46.03 26.43
N SER A 333 -2.24 47.04 27.15
CA SER A 333 -2.46 47.13 28.59
C SER A 333 -3.61 48.09 28.86
N GLY A 334 -4.66 47.59 29.52
CA GLY A 334 -5.79 48.41 29.94
C GLY A 334 -5.43 49.43 31.03
N PRO A 335 -6.31 50.40 31.31
CA PRO A 335 -6.13 51.36 32.39
C PRO A 335 -5.85 50.66 33.73
N ARG A 336 -4.85 51.15 34.47
CA ARG A 336 -4.55 50.70 35.83
C ARG A 336 -4.64 51.89 36.77
N GLU A 337 -5.34 51.73 37.88
CA GLU A 337 -5.30 52.69 38.99
C GLU A 337 -3.96 52.54 39.71
N GLY A 338 -3.13 53.57 39.61
CA GLY A 338 -1.89 53.69 40.36
C GLY A 338 -1.97 54.90 41.27
N ALA A 339 -1.64 54.71 42.54
CA ALA A 339 -1.45 55.80 43.48
C ALA A 339 0.05 56.07 43.58
N PHE A 340 0.48 57.26 43.14
CA PHE A 340 1.87 57.69 43.27
C PHE A 340 1.92 58.88 44.21
N VAL A 341 2.97 58.94 45.04
CA VAL A 341 3.21 60.07 45.92
C VAL A 341 3.99 61.09 45.13
N ASP A 342 3.42 62.27 44.93
CA ASP A 342 4.09 63.35 44.21
C ASP A 342 5.32 63.81 45.03
N PRO A 343 6.56 63.69 44.51
CA PRO A 343 7.77 63.97 45.26
C PRO A 343 7.90 65.43 45.75
N ALA A 344 7.15 66.37 45.14
CA ALA A 344 7.21 67.79 45.47
C ALA A 344 6.20 68.21 46.54
N THR A 345 5.06 67.53 46.66
CA THR A 345 3.94 67.94 47.54
C THR A 345 3.59 66.91 48.60
N GLY A 346 3.99 65.65 48.44
CA GLY A 346 3.76 64.56 49.41
C GLY A 346 2.31 64.04 49.46
N GLU A 347 1.41 64.53 48.61
CA GLU A 347 0.04 64.03 48.50
C GLU A 347 -0.04 62.76 47.64
N ILE A 348 -0.93 61.83 48.02
CA ILE A 348 -1.22 60.63 47.26
C ILE A 348 -2.20 61.01 46.15
N THR A 349 -1.71 61.14 44.92
CA THR A 349 -2.56 61.33 43.75
C THR A 349 -2.85 59.98 43.12
N SER A 350 -4.14 59.61 43.13
CA SER A 350 -4.66 58.44 42.42
C SER A 350 -4.98 58.86 40.99
N THR A 351 -4.17 58.44 40.01
CA THR A 351 -4.44 58.69 38.59
C THR A 351 -4.88 57.40 37.91
N LEU A 352 -6.00 57.46 37.18
CA LEU A 352 -6.38 56.38 36.26
C LEU A 352 -5.40 56.44 35.07
N GLY A 353 -4.48 55.48 34.96
CA GLY A 353 -3.55 55.43 33.83
C GLY A 353 -4.28 55.18 32.51
N GLU A 354 -3.82 55.77 31.41
CA GLU A 354 -4.42 55.54 30.08
C GLU A 354 -4.12 54.12 29.56
N SER A 355 -4.99 53.61 28.67
CA SER A 355 -4.70 52.35 27.97
C SER A 355 -3.47 52.53 27.08
N SER A 356 -2.42 51.74 27.31
CA SER A 356 -1.20 51.78 26.51
C SER A 356 -1.19 50.62 25.53
N THR A 357 -1.10 50.94 24.23
CA THR A 357 -0.77 49.95 23.21
C THR A 357 0.73 50.01 23.00
N SER A 358 1.44 48.95 23.34
CA SER A 358 2.84 48.77 22.98
C SER A 358 2.98 47.65 21.96
N GLY A 359 3.91 47.84 21.04
CA GLY A 359 4.29 46.83 20.06
C GLY A 359 5.81 46.74 20.03
N SER A 360 6.31 45.56 19.71
CA SER A 360 7.73 45.41 19.40
C SER A 360 7.93 44.35 18.34
N GLN A 361 8.89 44.61 17.46
CA GLN A 361 9.46 43.61 16.59
C GLN A 361 10.83 43.24 17.14
N SER A 362 11.18 41.97 17.08
CA SER A 362 12.45 41.46 17.57
C SER A 362 13.06 40.52 16.55
N LEU A 363 14.35 40.68 16.31
CA LEU A 363 15.16 39.77 15.52
C LEU A 363 16.26 39.23 16.44
N GLY A 364 16.34 37.91 16.54
CA GLY A 364 17.34 37.21 17.35
C GLY A 364 18.12 36.25 16.48
N ALA A 365 19.42 36.16 16.72
CA ALA A 365 20.25 35.06 16.26
C ALA A 365 20.98 34.50 17.48
N SER A 366 20.92 33.18 17.67
CA SER A 366 21.62 32.51 18.75
C SER A 366 22.49 31.40 18.20
N PHE A 367 23.65 31.23 18.82
CA PHE A 367 24.55 30.12 18.58
C PHE A 367 24.89 29.49 19.93
N GLY A 368 24.75 28.18 20.06
CA GLY A 368 24.97 27.46 21.31
C GLY A 368 25.73 26.16 21.09
N MET A 369 26.63 25.82 22.01
CA MET A 369 27.38 24.57 21.97
C MET A 369 27.61 24.02 23.37
N ASP A 370 27.45 22.71 23.52
CA ASP A 370 27.87 22.00 24.72
C ASP A 370 29.38 21.76 24.66
N LEU A 371 30.16 22.43 25.53
CA LEU A 371 31.61 22.24 25.60
C LEU A 371 31.96 20.92 26.31
N TYR A 372 31.24 20.62 27.40
CA TYR A 372 31.40 19.39 28.15
C TYR A 372 30.05 18.91 28.67
N ARG A 373 29.56 17.81 28.10
CA ARG A 373 28.34 17.14 28.54
C ARG A 373 28.53 15.62 28.46
N PRO A 374 28.65 14.91 29.59
CA PRO A 374 28.88 13.46 29.58
C PRO A 374 27.83 12.65 28.82
N SER A 375 26.58 13.12 28.78
CA SER A 375 25.48 12.47 28.04
C SER A 375 25.77 12.35 26.55
N ASN A 376 26.49 13.30 25.93
CA ASN A 376 26.76 13.28 24.49
C ASN A 376 27.76 12.16 24.13
N TRP A 377 28.76 11.93 24.99
CA TRP A 377 29.72 10.83 24.84
C TRP A 377 29.08 9.46 25.01
N VAL A 378 28.21 9.33 26.00
CA VAL A 378 27.46 8.09 26.24
C VAL A 378 26.47 7.84 25.10
N GLY A 379 25.74 8.87 24.65
CA GLY A 379 24.84 8.78 23.50
C GLY A 379 25.55 8.28 22.25
N LEU A 380 26.77 8.78 21.97
CA LEU A 380 27.57 8.29 20.84
C LEU A 380 28.01 6.83 21.01
N ALA A 381 28.41 6.42 22.21
CA ALA A 381 28.79 5.03 22.49
C ALA A 381 27.58 4.07 22.39
N SER A 382 26.45 4.48 22.95
CA SER A 382 25.16 3.77 22.94
C SER A 382 24.66 3.60 21.50
N SER A 383 24.59 4.67 20.70
CA SER A 383 24.19 4.59 19.29
C SER A 383 25.12 3.71 18.46
N LYS A 384 26.43 3.68 18.74
CA LYS A 384 27.38 2.77 18.06
C LYS A 384 27.10 1.30 18.36
N LEU A 385 26.70 0.98 19.61
CA LEU A 385 26.31 -0.36 20.01
C LEU A 385 24.95 -0.74 19.41
N ALA A 386 23.98 0.18 19.41
CA ALA A 386 22.69 0.00 18.75
C ALA A 386 22.85 -0.29 17.25
N ARG A 387 23.76 0.41 16.55
CA ARG A 387 24.08 0.11 15.14
C ARG A 387 24.70 -1.28 14.96
N LYS A 388 25.53 -1.74 15.90
CA LYS A 388 26.08 -3.10 15.85
C LYS A 388 24.99 -4.15 16.09
N ALA A 389 24.05 -3.89 17.00
CA ALA A 389 22.88 -4.73 17.21
C ALA A 389 22.02 -4.83 15.94
N ALA A 390 21.64 -3.68 15.36
CA ALA A 390 20.86 -3.63 14.13
C ALA A 390 21.51 -4.38 12.95
N LYS A 391 22.85 -4.36 12.85
CA LYS A 391 23.57 -5.17 11.85
C LYS A 391 23.44 -6.67 12.07
N MET A 392 23.47 -7.11 13.33
CA MET A 392 23.26 -8.52 13.67
C MET A 392 21.79 -8.92 13.48
N ASP A 393 20.85 -8.01 13.76
CA ASP A 393 19.42 -8.23 13.48
C ASP A 393 19.16 -8.36 11.97
N LEU A 394 19.81 -7.57 11.12
CA LEU A 394 19.74 -7.75 9.66
C LEU A 394 20.23 -9.15 9.26
N SER A 395 21.36 -9.61 9.80
CA SER A 395 21.84 -10.97 9.52
C SER A 395 20.87 -12.06 10.02
N ALA A 396 20.18 -11.82 11.14
CA ALA A 396 19.12 -12.71 11.61
C ALA A 396 17.90 -12.72 10.69
N SER A 397 17.42 -11.54 10.25
CA SER A 397 16.32 -11.43 9.28
C SER A 397 16.66 -12.10 7.95
N GLN A 398 17.92 -12.03 7.50
CA GLN A 398 18.38 -12.77 6.32
C GLN A 398 18.30 -14.29 6.52
N GLN A 399 18.71 -14.79 7.70
CA GLN A 399 18.61 -16.22 8.02
C GLN A 399 17.16 -16.70 8.15
N GLN A 400 16.28 -15.88 8.73
CA GLN A 400 14.85 -16.15 8.80
C GLN A 400 14.23 -16.21 7.40
N ALA A 401 14.52 -15.25 6.53
CA ALA A 401 14.04 -15.25 5.15
C ALA A 401 14.53 -16.48 4.37
N VAL A 402 15.81 -16.87 4.52
CA VAL A 402 16.35 -18.10 3.90
C VAL A 402 15.60 -19.34 4.41
N PHE A 403 15.33 -19.42 5.71
CA PHE A 403 14.58 -20.54 6.29
C PHE A 403 13.15 -20.61 5.77
N GLU A 404 12.43 -19.49 5.75
CA GLU A 404 11.04 -19.40 5.24
C GLU A 404 10.95 -19.83 3.78
N VAL A 405 11.91 -19.42 2.94
CA VAL A 405 11.98 -19.81 1.53
C VAL A 405 12.29 -21.30 1.38
N LYS A 406 13.26 -21.83 2.14
CA LYS A 406 13.56 -23.27 2.11
C LYS A 406 12.36 -24.10 2.55
N GLN A 407 11.67 -23.67 3.61
CA GLN A 407 10.46 -24.31 4.08
C GLN A 407 9.37 -24.29 3.01
N GLY A 408 9.06 -23.11 2.45
CA GLY A 408 8.07 -22.97 1.39
C GLY A 408 8.41 -23.79 0.14
N TYR A 409 9.69 -23.87 -0.24
CA TYR A 409 10.15 -24.66 -1.38
C TYR A 409 9.92 -26.16 -1.17
N PHE A 410 10.31 -26.70 -0.02
CA PHE A 410 10.07 -28.11 0.31
C PHE A 410 8.59 -28.42 0.53
N SER A 411 7.80 -27.49 1.07
CA SER A 411 6.35 -27.64 1.20
C SER A 411 5.65 -27.67 -0.16
N LEU A 412 6.08 -26.86 -1.13
CA LEU A 412 5.56 -26.90 -2.51
C LEU A 412 5.92 -28.22 -3.20
N LEU A 413 7.17 -28.68 -3.08
CA LEU A 413 7.57 -29.98 -3.61
C LEU A 413 6.76 -31.13 -2.99
N GLN A 414 6.56 -31.09 -1.67
CA GLN A 414 5.73 -32.06 -0.96
C GLN A 414 4.28 -32.05 -1.49
N ALA A 415 3.67 -30.88 -1.69
CA ALA A 415 2.32 -30.76 -2.22
C ALA A 415 2.23 -31.33 -3.66
N ILE A 416 3.23 -31.08 -4.50
CA ILE A 416 3.30 -31.61 -5.87
C ILE A 416 3.40 -33.14 -5.87
N GLU A 417 4.28 -33.73 -5.05
CA GLU A 417 4.41 -35.20 -4.97
C GLU A 417 3.15 -35.85 -4.39
N LEU A 418 2.51 -35.25 -3.38
CA LEU A 418 1.23 -35.74 -2.85
C LEU A 418 0.10 -35.65 -3.88
N MET A 419 0.10 -34.60 -4.71
CA MET A 419 -0.85 -34.49 -5.83
C MET A 419 -0.58 -35.60 -6.87
N ALA A 420 0.69 -35.92 -7.15
CA ALA A 420 1.04 -37.01 -8.07
C ALA A 420 0.57 -38.38 -7.57
N VAL A 421 0.76 -38.67 -6.27
CA VAL A 421 0.24 -39.89 -5.63
C VAL A 421 -1.29 -39.95 -5.69
N GLN A 422 -1.96 -38.81 -5.47
CA GLN A 422 -3.42 -38.73 -5.56
C GLN A 422 -3.94 -38.92 -7.01
N ALA A 423 -3.22 -38.40 -8.00
CA ALA A 423 -3.55 -38.59 -9.41
C ALA A 423 -3.45 -40.07 -9.82
N GLU A 424 -2.43 -40.79 -9.34
CA GLU A 424 -2.31 -42.24 -9.52
C GLU A 424 -3.50 -42.97 -8.88
N GLN A 425 -3.90 -42.60 -7.65
CA GLN A 425 -5.06 -43.20 -6.98
C GLN A 425 -6.38 -42.99 -7.75
N VAL A 426 -6.57 -41.81 -8.35
CA VAL A 426 -7.74 -41.54 -9.22
C VAL A 426 -7.70 -42.43 -10.45
N SER A 427 -6.55 -42.54 -11.13
CA SER A 427 -6.39 -43.42 -12.30
C SER A 427 -6.72 -44.88 -11.97
N VAL A 428 -6.22 -45.40 -10.85
CA VAL A 428 -6.49 -46.78 -10.42
C VAL A 428 -7.97 -46.95 -10.07
N SER A 429 -8.58 -45.98 -9.38
CA SER A 429 -10.01 -46.01 -9.04
C SER A 429 -10.94 -45.92 -10.27
N GLU A 430 -10.52 -45.24 -11.34
CA GLU A 430 -11.24 -45.22 -12.62
C GLU A 430 -11.20 -46.59 -13.32
N GLU A 431 -10.04 -47.24 -13.33
CA GLU A 431 -9.89 -48.60 -13.85
C GLU A 431 -10.72 -49.61 -13.04
N ASP A 432 -10.78 -49.42 -11.72
CA ASP A 432 -11.57 -50.26 -10.82
C ASP A 432 -13.07 -50.12 -11.05
N LEU A 433 -13.57 -48.90 -11.25
CA LEU A 433 -14.96 -48.66 -11.62
C LEU A 433 -15.28 -49.28 -12.99
N ARG A 434 -14.42 -49.07 -14.00
CA ARG A 434 -14.60 -49.66 -15.33
C ARG A 434 -14.65 -51.18 -15.25
N ARG A 435 -13.78 -51.81 -14.46
CA ARG A 435 -13.79 -53.27 -14.23
C ARG A 435 -15.10 -53.71 -13.58
N ALA A 436 -15.54 -53.03 -12.52
CA ALA A 436 -16.80 -53.36 -11.84
C ALA A 436 -18.02 -53.22 -12.78
N GLU A 437 -18.06 -52.18 -13.62
CA GLU A 437 -19.13 -51.98 -14.61
C GLU A 437 -19.15 -53.11 -15.65
N THR A 438 -17.99 -53.48 -16.22
CA THR A 438 -17.92 -54.59 -17.19
C THR A 438 -18.34 -55.93 -16.58
N LEU A 439 -17.94 -56.22 -15.34
CA LEU A 439 -18.33 -57.44 -14.63
C LEU A 439 -19.81 -57.45 -14.28
N PHE A 440 -20.42 -56.29 -14.02
CA PHE A 440 -21.85 -56.16 -13.75
C PHE A 440 -22.69 -56.37 -15.01
N GLU A 441 -22.24 -55.88 -16.17
CA GLU A 441 -22.91 -56.11 -17.47
C GLU A 441 -23.04 -57.60 -17.80
N ILE A 442 -22.00 -58.38 -17.50
CA ILE A 442 -22.02 -59.85 -17.62
C ILE A 442 -22.63 -60.55 -16.39
N ARG A 443 -23.27 -59.82 -15.48
CA ARG A 443 -23.92 -60.28 -14.23
C ARG A 443 -23.02 -61.12 -13.31
N SER A 444 -21.71 -60.89 -13.36
CA SER A 444 -20.71 -61.60 -12.56
C SER A 444 -20.45 -60.97 -11.19
N VAL A 445 -20.82 -59.69 -10.99
CA VAL A 445 -20.73 -59.00 -9.68
C VAL A 445 -22.05 -58.27 -9.36
N PRO A 446 -22.38 -58.06 -8.07
CA PRO A 446 -23.58 -57.32 -7.67
C PRO A 446 -23.46 -55.81 -7.93
N LEU A 447 -24.60 -55.12 -8.02
CA LEU A 447 -24.66 -53.66 -8.18
C LEU A 447 -23.95 -52.90 -7.02
N SER A 448 -23.89 -53.49 -5.83
CA SER A 448 -23.16 -52.95 -4.68
C SER A 448 -21.69 -52.66 -5.00
N ASP A 449 -21.03 -53.50 -5.80
CA ASP A 449 -19.61 -53.38 -6.13
C ASP A 449 -19.36 -52.20 -7.08
N VAL A 450 -20.29 -51.94 -7.99
CA VAL A 450 -20.28 -50.75 -8.86
C VAL A 450 -20.48 -49.48 -8.04
N LEU A 451 -21.46 -49.49 -7.12
CA LEU A 451 -21.77 -48.32 -6.28
C LEU A 451 -20.63 -47.99 -5.31
N THR A 452 -19.99 -49.00 -4.71
CA THR A 452 -18.83 -48.80 -3.83
C THR A 452 -17.62 -48.27 -4.61
N SER A 453 -17.34 -48.81 -5.80
CA SER A 453 -16.26 -48.31 -6.66
C SER A 453 -16.52 -46.88 -7.15
N ARG A 454 -17.78 -46.55 -7.45
CA ARG A 454 -18.19 -45.19 -7.82
C ARG A 454 -18.04 -44.22 -6.66
N ALA A 455 -18.38 -44.63 -5.43
CA ALA A 455 -18.18 -43.83 -4.23
C ALA A 455 -16.68 -43.59 -3.95
N ALA A 456 -15.85 -44.63 -4.10
CA ALA A 456 -14.39 -44.53 -3.94
C ALA A 456 -13.77 -43.56 -4.97
N LEU A 457 -14.15 -43.66 -6.24
CA LEU A 457 -13.71 -42.71 -7.29
C LEU A 457 -14.15 -41.28 -6.98
N ALA A 458 -15.40 -41.08 -6.54
CA ALA A 458 -15.90 -39.76 -6.18
C ALA A 458 -15.11 -39.15 -5.01
N SER A 459 -14.77 -39.95 -4.00
CA SER A 459 -13.94 -39.53 -2.86
C SER A 459 -12.50 -39.22 -3.28
N ALA A 460 -11.90 -40.03 -4.15
CA ALA A 460 -10.56 -39.80 -4.69
C ALA A 460 -10.50 -38.51 -5.53
N ARG A 461 -11.53 -38.23 -6.33
CA ARG A 461 -11.64 -36.96 -7.10
C ARG A 461 -11.85 -35.75 -6.20
N ALA A 462 -12.66 -35.86 -5.14
CA ALA A 462 -12.81 -34.78 -4.16
C ALA A 462 -11.46 -34.44 -3.51
N THR A 463 -10.71 -35.46 -3.08
CA THR A 463 -9.36 -35.27 -2.52
C THR A 463 -8.39 -34.69 -3.54
N MET A 464 -8.50 -35.04 -4.83
CA MET A 464 -7.67 -34.45 -5.89
C MET A 464 -7.88 -32.94 -6.01
N ILE A 465 -9.13 -32.47 -5.96
CA ILE A 465 -9.45 -31.03 -5.99
C ILE A 465 -8.78 -30.31 -4.80
N ASP A 466 -8.80 -30.93 -3.61
CA ASP A 466 -8.13 -30.37 -2.43
C ASP A 466 -6.59 -30.32 -2.61
N ARG A 467 -5.99 -31.35 -3.23
CA ARG A 467 -4.55 -31.39 -3.52
C ARG A 467 -4.14 -30.35 -4.56
N GLU A 468 -4.92 -30.18 -5.62
CA GLU A 468 -4.71 -29.14 -6.64
C GLU A 468 -4.73 -27.75 -5.99
N ASN A 469 -5.73 -27.49 -5.14
CA ASN A 469 -5.81 -26.23 -4.41
C ASN A 469 -4.61 -26.04 -3.46
N ASN A 470 -4.16 -27.09 -2.77
CA ASN A 470 -3.00 -27.02 -1.87
C ASN A 470 -1.68 -26.70 -2.63
N VAL A 471 -1.50 -27.23 -3.84
CA VAL A 471 -0.35 -26.85 -4.69
C VAL A 471 -0.38 -25.35 -5.03
N GLU A 472 -1.55 -24.80 -5.37
CA GLU A 472 -1.67 -23.37 -5.65
C GLU A 472 -1.45 -22.51 -4.40
N LEU A 473 -1.94 -22.94 -3.23
CA LEU A 473 -1.70 -22.26 -1.95
C LEU A 473 -0.21 -22.24 -1.58
N THR A 474 0.45 -23.40 -1.58
CA THR A 474 1.89 -23.49 -1.27
C THR A 474 2.76 -22.75 -2.29
N ARG A 475 2.33 -22.67 -3.55
CA ARG A 475 2.99 -21.83 -4.57
C ARG A 475 2.85 -20.34 -4.24
N ALA A 476 1.66 -19.89 -3.84
CA ALA A 476 1.43 -18.51 -3.43
C ALA A 476 2.22 -18.16 -2.16
N ASP A 477 2.32 -19.08 -1.20
CA ASP A 477 3.11 -18.92 0.03
C ASP A 477 4.61 -18.78 -0.28
N LEU A 478 5.14 -19.60 -1.19
CA LEU A 478 6.53 -19.47 -1.65
C LEU A 478 6.77 -18.15 -2.39
N ALA A 479 5.84 -17.74 -3.26
CA ALA A 479 5.93 -16.45 -3.94
C ALA A 479 5.97 -15.29 -2.93
N PHE A 480 5.14 -15.35 -1.90
CA PHE A 480 5.12 -14.37 -0.80
C PHE A 480 6.44 -14.36 -0.02
N ALA A 481 6.98 -15.54 0.35
CA ALA A 481 8.26 -15.65 1.07
C ALA A 481 9.44 -15.07 0.26
N MET A 482 9.42 -15.21 -1.07
CA MET A 482 10.41 -14.62 -1.97
C MET A 482 10.24 -13.10 -2.17
N GLY A 483 9.13 -12.50 -1.73
CA GLY A 483 8.80 -11.11 -2.02
C GLY A 483 8.26 -10.86 -3.43
N LEU A 484 7.84 -11.92 -4.13
CA LEU A 484 7.20 -11.85 -5.45
C LEU A 484 5.69 -11.65 -5.32
N ARG A 485 5.05 -11.26 -6.42
CA ARG A 485 3.58 -11.18 -6.48
C ARG A 485 2.98 -12.59 -6.42
N THR A 486 1.87 -12.73 -5.70
CA THR A 486 1.23 -14.03 -5.40
C THR A 486 0.73 -14.82 -6.61
N TYR A 487 0.61 -14.19 -7.79
CA TYR A 487 0.22 -14.84 -9.03
C TYR A 487 1.39 -15.32 -9.91
N ALA A 488 2.64 -15.24 -9.41
CA ALA A 488 3.79 -15.76 -10.13
C ALA A 488 3.71 -17.29 -10.28
N LYS A 489 3.80 -17.79 -11.52
CA LYS A 489 3.87 -19.23 -11.79
C LYS A 489 5.29 -19.73 -11.53
N ILE A 490 5.48 -20.39 -10.40
CA ILE A 490 6.75 -21.00 -9.99
C ILE A 490 6.66 -22.52 -10.19
N GLU A 491 7.58 -23.06 -10.98
CA GLU A 491 7.79 -24.50 -11.13
C GLU A 491 9.11 -24.87 -10.46
N PRO A 492 9.11 -25.61 -9.34
CA PRO A 492 10.35 -25.98 -8.67
C PRO A 492 11.13 -26.99 -9.51
N GLN A 493 12.46 -26.81 -9.60
CA GLN A 493 13.31 -27.79 -10.25
C GLN A 493 13.47 -29.03 -9.35
N LYS A 494 13.07 -30.20 -9.86
CA LYS A 494 13.19 -31.48 -9.15
C LYS A 494 14.67 -31.88 -9.11
N ASN A 495 15.33 -31.57 -8.00
CA ASN A 495 16.66 -32.05 -7.69
C ASN A 495 16.57 -33.36 -6.89
N ASP A 496 17.58 -34.22 -7.01
CA ASP A 496 17.66 -35.45 -6.22
C ASP A 496 18.06 -35.10 -4.78
N PHE A 497 17.08 -35.10 -3.87
CA PHE A 497 17.30 -34.81 -2.47
C PHE A 497 17.63 -36.11 -1.72
N SER A 498 18.90 -36.52 -1.76
CA SER A 498 19.36 -37.69 -1.01
C SER A 498 19.27 -37.44 0.50
N ILE A 499 18.75 -38.40 1.26
CA ILE A 499 18.70 -38.37 2.73
C ILE A 499 20.09 -38.71 3.25
N VAL A 500 20.89 -37.69 3.59
CA VAL A 500 22.22 -37.87 4.17
C VAL A 500 22.13 -37.81 5.71
N PRO A 501 22.59 -38.84 6.45
CA PRO A 501 22.59 -38.82 7.90
C PRO A 501 23.38 -37.63 8.47
N LEU A 502 22.83 -37.00 9.50
CA LEU A 502 23.52 -35.93 10.21
C LEU A 502 24.71 -36.50 11.00
N THR A 503 25.92 -36.07 10.68
CA THR A 503 27.16 -36.54 11.32
C THR A 503 27.59 -35.72 12.54
N LEU A 504 27.00 -34.53 12.73
CA LEU A 504 27.39 -33.58 13.77
C LEU A 504 26.73 -33.90 15.12
N THR A 505 27.45 -33.65 16.21
CA THR A 505 26.96 -33.89 17.58
C THR A 505 26.18 -32.68 18.11
N TYR A 506 25.17 -32.90 18.95
CA TYR A 506 24.39 -31.83 19.60
C TYR A 506 25.27 -30.79 20.30
N GLU A 507 26.29 -31.24 21.04
CA GLU A 507 27.18 -30.36 21.82
C GLU A 507 28.02 -29.44 20.92
N GLU A 508 28.55 -29.97 19.81
CA GLU A 508 29.33 -29.22 18.83
C GLU A 508 28.46 -28.14 18.16
N VAL A 509 27.23 -28.52 17.79
CA VAL A 509 26.26 -27.62 17.18
C VAL A 509 25.82 -26.51 18.15
N LEU A 510 25.56 -26.86 19.41
CA LEU A 510 25.21 -25.89 20.45
C LEU A 510 26.34 -24.89 20.70
N ALA A 511 27.58 -25.39 20.84
CA ALA A 511 28.74 -24.54 21.06
C ALA A 511 28.95 -23.55 19.90
N HIS A 512 28.80 -24.02 18.66
CA HIS A 512 28.86 -23.16 17.48
C HIS A 512 27.75 -22.11 17.47
N ALA A 513 26.49 -22.51 17.69
CA ALA A 513 25.34 -21.62 17.67
C ALA A 513 25.46 -20.50 18.72
N LEU A 514 25.89 -20.82 19.95
CA LEU A 514 26.07 -19.84 21.01
C LEU A 514 27.11 -18.76 20.68
N GLN A 515 28.08 -19.07 19.80
CA GLN A 515 29.13 -18.13 19.39
C GLN A 515 28.79 -17.36 18.11
N HIS A 516 28.12 -18.00 17.16
CA HIS A 516 27.94 -17.47 15.80
C HIS A 516 26.55 -16.93 15.49
N ARG A 517 25.52 -17.31 16.26
CA ARG A 517 24.14 -16.91 15.96
C ARG A 517 23.96 -15.38 16.05
N PRO A 518 23.48 -14.72 14.98
CA PRO A 518 23.32 -13.26 14.95
C PRO A 518 22.37 -12.73 16.04
N ASP A 519 21.25 -13.40 16.31
CA ASP A 519 20.28 -13.01 17.35
C ASP A 519 20.94 -12.82 18.72
N LEU A 520 21.79 -13.77 19.13
CA LEU A 520 22.49 -13.74 20.41
C LEU A 520 23.51 -12.60 20.46
N ARG A 521 24.18 -12.35 19.34
CA ARG A 521 25.13 -11.23 19.22
C ARG A 521 24.41 -9.89 19.28
N SER A 522 23.24 -9.76 18.66
CA SER A 522 22.40 -8.56 18.76
C SER A 522 22.01 -8.28 20.21
N ARG A 523 21.41 -9.27 20.91
CA ARG A 523 21.04 -9.13 22.33
C ARG A 523 22.24 -8.80 23.22
N LYS A 524 23.41 -9.35 22.92
CA LYS A 524 24.65 -8.99 23.62
C LYS A 524 25.03 -7.52 23.40
N PHE A 525 24.90 -6.98 22.19
CA PHE A 525 25.14 -5.56 21.93
C PHE A 525 24.12 -4.65 22.62
N LEU A 526 22.84 -5.04 22.67
CA LEU A 526 21.80 -4.32 23.42
C LEU A 526 22.08 -4.33 24.93
N MET A 527 22.54 -5.46 25.48
CA MET A 527 22.98 -5.52 26.89
C MET A 527 24.18 -4.61 27.16
N LEU A 528 25.14 -4.53 26.24
CA LEU A 528 26.27 -3.60 26.34
C LEU A 528 25.81 -2.13 26.21
N GLN A 529 24.79 -1.87 25.40
CA GLN A 529 24.20 -0.54 25.25
C GLN A 529 23.58 -0.09 26.57
N ALA A 530 22.71 -0.92 27.18
CA ALA A 530 22.11 -0.63 28.48
C ALA A 530 23.16 -0.41 29.60
N ARG A 531 24.32 -1.07 29.48
CA ARG A 531 25.47 -0.84 30.38
C ARG A 531 26.08 0.55 30.20
N GLU A 532 26.26 1.01 28.96
CA GLU A 532 26.75 2.37 28.69
C GLU A 532 25.73 3.42 29.12
N ASP A 533 24.43 3.19 28.93
CA ASP A 533 23.37 4.09 29.38
C ASP A 533 23.37 4.25 30.91
N LEU A 534 23.51 3.14 31.66
CA LEU A 534 23.70 3.17 33.12
C LEU A 534 24.93 4.00 33.53
N LYS A 535 26.03 3.89 32.78
CA LYS A 535 27.25 4.66 33.02
C LYS A 535 27.00 6.16 32.76
N GLY A 536 26.24 6.51 31.73
CA GLY A 536 25.83 7.89 31.45
C GLY A 536 25.00 8.52 32.55
N THR A 537 23.96 7.84 33.02
CA THR A 537 23.12 8.34 34.13
C THR A 537 23.91 8.50 35.43
N ARG A 538 24.97 7.70 35.65
CA ARG A 538 25.90 7.94 36.77
C ARG A 538 26.74 9.20 36.58
N TYR A 539 27.18 9.48 35.36
CA TYR A 539 27.95 10.69 35.09
C TYR A 539 27.12 11.96 35.24
N GLU A 540 25.83 11.93 34.92
CA GLU A 540 24.91 13.06 35.13
C GLU A 540 24.79 13.48 36.61
N LEU A 541 25.08 12.58 37.56
CA LEU A 541 25.11 12.90 38.99
C LEU A 541 26.43 13.53 39.45
N LEU A 542 27.54 13.15 38.82
CA LEU A 542 28.90 13.37 39.35
C LEU A 542 29.67 14.45 38.59
N HIS A 543 29.21 14.86 37.41
CA HIS A 543 29.95 15.75 36.52
C HIS A 543 29.12 17.01 36.20
N PRO A 544 29.76 18.20 36.21
CA PRO A 544 29.10 19.42 35.75
C PRO A 544 28.90 19.37 34.23
N THR A 545 27.88 20.05 33.73
CA THR A 545 27.74 20.36 32.31
C THR A 545 28.27 21.76 32.05
N VAL A 546 29.05 21.92 30.98
CA VAL A 546 29.62 23.20 30.55
C VAL A 546 29.09 23.49 29.16
N SER A 547 28.40 24.62 28.99
CA SER A 547 27.89 25.09 27.71
C SER A 547 28.29 26.52 27.44
N MET A 548 28.36 26.87 26.16
CA MET A 548 28.64 28.21 25.67
C MET A 548 27.47 28.64 24.79
N SER A 549 26.99 29.85 24.97
CA SER A 549 25.99 30.46 24.09
C SER A 549 26.40 31.89 23.74
N THR A 550 26.16 32.27 22.49
CA THR A 550 26.25 33.65 22.03
C THR A 550 24.91 34.03 21.43
N GLY A 551 24.46 35.24 21.70
CA GLY A 551 23.17 35.75 21.26
C GLY A 551 23.32 37.15 20.72
N TYR A 552 22.77 37.38 19.54
CA TYR A 552 22.47 38.70 19.01
C TYR A 552 20.97 38.91 19.10
N SER A 553 20.55 40.04 19.64
CA SER A 553 19.15 40.44 19.72
C SER A 553 19.02 41.88 19.28
N TRP A 554 18.07 42.15 18.40
CA TRP A 554 17.67 43.48 17.99
C TRP A 554 16.18 43.66 18.26
N GLN A 555 15.78 44.84 18.72
CA GLN A 555 14.40 45.15 19.03
C GLN A 555 14.00 46.51 18.49
N LEU A 556 12.92 46.55 17.71
CA LEU A 556 12.25 47.77 17.28
C LEU A 556 11.02 47.99 18.16
N ARG A 557 10.93 49.17 18.77
CA ARG A 557 9.77 49.54 19.58
C ARG A 557 8.68 50.19 18.71
N ALA A 558 7.44 50.21 19.20
CA ALA A 558 6.30 50.70 18.43
C ALA A 558 6.36 52.20 18.06
N ASP A 559 7.16 52.98 18.78
CA ASP A 559 7.42 54.40 18.55
C ASP A 559 8.59 54.65 17.58
N GLU A 560 9.24 53.60 17.09
CA GLU A 560 10.39 53.69 16.21
C GLU A 560 10.09 53.12 14.83
N GLU A 561 10.56 53.82 13.80
CA GLU A 561 10.44 53.40 12.40
C GLU A 561 11.74 52.75 11.95
N PHE A 562 11.64 51.65 11.20
CA PHE A 562 12.80 50.97 10.63
C PHE A 562 13.30 51.75 9.40
N GLN A 563 14.45 52.40 9.50
CA GLN A 563 14.95 53.32 8.47
C GLN A 563 15.92 52.64 7.49
N GLY A 564 16.49 51.49 7.86
CA GLY A 564 17.30 50.70 6.93
C GLY A 564 18.05 49.54 7.60
N PRO A 565 18.78 48.72 6.82
CA PRO A 565 19.53 47.58 7.32
C PRO A 565 20.60 47.95 8.37
N GLU A 566 21.07 49.21 8.36
CA GLU A 566 22.03 49.74 9.33
C GLU A 566 21.46 49.82 10.76
N ASP A 567 20.14 50.01 10.91
CA ASP A 567 19.47 50.02 12.22
C ASP A 567 19.61 48.69 12.95
N LEU A 568 19.72 47.58 12.22
CA LEU A 568 19.94 46.26 12.80
C LEU A 568 21.27 46.22 13.58
N PHE A 569 22.31 46.90 13.11
CA PHE A 569 23.66 46.80 13.69
C PHE A 569 24.08 48.01 14.52
N LEU A 570 23.34 49.12 14.45
CA LEU A 570 23.72 50.38 15.08
C LEU A 570 22.74 50.85 16.17
N LYS A 571 21.48 50.38 16.15
CA LYS A 571 20.44 50.84 17.07
C LYS A 571 19.70 49.68 17.73
N ASN A 572 19.42 49.77 19.03
CA ASN A 572 18.64 48.79 19.80
C ASN A 572 19.05 47.32 19.63
N TYR A 573 20.35 47.08 19.42
CA TYR A 573 20.94 45.75 19.35
C TYR A 573 21.68 45.40 20.65
N GLY A 574 21.81 44.11 20.92
CA GLY A 574 22.57 43.55 22.02
C GLY A 574 23.32 42.32 21.55
N TYR A 575 24.59 42.22 21.94
CA TYR A 575 25.39 41.01 21.82
C TYR A 575 25.66 40.46 23.22
N SER A 576 25.51 39.15 23.37
CA SER A 576 25.79 38.45 24.61
C SER A 576 26.68 37.25 24.32
N LEU A 577 27.69 37.03 25.16
CA LEU A 577 28.46 35.80 25.22
C LEU A 577 28.35 35.27 26.64
N SER A 578 27.82 34.05 26.78
CA SER A 578 27.57 33.40 28.05
C SER A 578 28.26 32.05 28.09
N MET A 579 28.91 31.73 29.20
CA MET A 579 29.37 30.40 29.52
C MET A 579 28.66 29.95 30.79
N SER A 580 28.00 28.79 30.72
CA SER A 580 27.20 28.25 31.82
C SER A 580 27.83 26.96 32.32
N VAL A 581 28.03 26.87 33.63
CA VAL A 581 28.40 25.64 34.32
C VAL A 581 27.25 25.25 35.22
N SER A 582 26.64 24.09 34.95
CA SER A 582 25.52 23.57 35.72
C SER A 582 25.89 22.25 36.39
N LEU A 583 25.78 22.19 37.72
CA LEU A 583 25.96 20.97 38.49
C LEU A 583 24.75 20.78 39.41
N PRO A 584 23.86 19.80 39.14
CA PRO A 584 22.73 19.54 40.01
C PRO A 584 23.20 18.94 41.34
N VAL A 585 23.12 19.71 42.43
CA VAL A 585 23.54 19.26 43.76
C VAL A 585 22.46 18.37 44.41
N PHE A 586 21.19 18.75 44.29
CA PHE A 586 20.06 17.99 44.82
C PHE A 586 18.83 18.15 43.94
N ASN A 587 18.32 17.05 43.40
CA ASN A 587 17.16 17.04 42.50
C ASN A 587 16.03 16.11 43.00
N ARG A 588 15.74 16.17 44.31
CA ARG A 588 14.67 15.37 44.94
C ARG A 588 14.82 13.86 44.70
N PHE A 589 16.07 13.37 44.76
CA PHE A 589 16.45 11.96 44.50
C PHE A 589 16.12 11.44 43.09
N SER A 590 15.75 12.30 42.14
CA SER A 590 15.39 11.89 40.77
C SER A 590 16.53 11.12 40.09
N THR A 591 17.77 11.64 40.13
CA THR A 591 18.91 10.94 39.49
C THR A 591 19.24 9.61 40.17
N GLN A 592 19.10 9.50 41.49
CA GLN A 592 19.32 8.21 42.17
C GLN A 592 18.31 7.16 41.73
N ASN A 593 17.04 7.55 41.55
CA ASN A 593 16.01 6.66 41.04
C ASN A 593 16.26 6.32 39.55
N SER A 594 16.73 7.26 38.73
CA SER A 594 17.16 6.98 37.36
C SER A 594 18.31 5.97 37.30
N ILE A 595 19.31 6.06 38.18
CA ILE A 595 20.40 5.06 38.25
C ILE A 595 19.86 3.68 38.63
N LYS A 596 18.94 3.60 39.61
CA LYS A 596 18.29 2.34 39.99
C LYS A 596 17.50 1.75 38.82
N SER A 597 16.73 2.58 38.12
CA SER A 597 15.97 2.19 36.92
C SER A 597 16.89 1.64 35.83
N GLN A 598 17.94 2.39 35.46
CA GLN A 598 18.90 1.93 34.44
C GLN A 598 19.66 0.67 34.84
N LYS A 599 19.93 0.47 36.14
CA LYS A 599 20.53 -0.77 36.64
C LYS A 599 19.58 -1.95 36.47
N LEU A 600 18.27 -1.74 36.63
CA LEU A 600 17.26 -2.76 36.36
C LEU A 600 17.17 -3.03 34.86
N SER A 601 17.18 -2.01 34.01
CA SER A 601 17.21 -2.17 32.54
C SER A 601 18.41 -2.99 32.06
N TYR A 602 19.62 -2.72 32.57
CA TYR A 602 20.79 -3.54 32.27
C TYR A 602 20.65 -5.01 32.71
N ARG A 603 20.09 -5.24 33.91
CA ARG A 603 19.83 -6.60 34.42
C ARG A 603 18.77 -7.32 33.57
N GLN A 604 17.72 -6.61 33.14
CA GLN A 604 16.71 -7.15 32.23
C GLN A 604 17.36 -7.59 30.92
N SER A 605 18.16 -6.75 30.27
CA SER A 605 18.86 -7.13 29.04
C SER A 605 19.84 -8.29 29.21
N MET A 606 20.40 -8.47 30.42
CA MET A 606 21.24 -9.64 30.75
C MET A 606 20.40 -10.92 30.85
N GLU A 607 19.24 -10.86 31.50
CA GLU A 607 18.29 -11.98 31.56
C GLU A 607 17.72 -12.31 30.17
N ASP A 608 17.44 -11.30 29.34
CA ASP A 608 16.97 -11.47 27.96
C ASP A 608 17.99 -12.22 27.10
N LEU A 609 19.29 -11.98 27.32
CA LEU A 609 20.37 -12.70 26.66
C LEU A 609 20.42 -14.16 27.15
N GLN A 610 20.33 -14.41 28.46
CA GLN A 610 20.33 -15.77 29.00
C GLN A 610 19.10 -16.57 28.57
N GLN A 611 17.93 -15.93 28.51
CA GLN A 611 16.71 -16.55 28.00
C GLN A 611 16.85 -16.90 26.52
N ALA A 612 17.45 -16.01 25.71
CA ALA A 612 17.73 -16.32 24.31
C ALA A 612 18.67 -17.51 24.15
N GLN A 613 19.74 -17.59 24.96
CA GLN A 613 20.66 -18.74 24.93
C GLN A 613 19.95 -20.06 25.27
N ARG A 614 19.05 -20.04 26.27
CA ARG A 614 18.22 -21.19 26.64
C ARG A 614 17.25 -21.58 25.51
N GLN A 615 16.64 -20.59 24.86
CA GLN A 615 15.75 -20.81 23.71
C GLN A 615 16.51 -21.45 22.54
N VAL A 616 17.69 -20.94 22.20
CA VAL A 616 18.54 -21.49 21.15
C VAL A 616 18.91 -22.95 21.45
N ALA A 617 19.26 -23.27 22.70
CA ALA A 617 19.54 -24.65 23.10
C ALA A 617 18.31 -25.57 22.93
N LEU A 618 17.12 -25.08 23.31
CA LEU A 618 15.87 -25.82 23.14
C LEU A 618 15.53 -26.03 21.65
N ASP A 619 15.69 -25.02 20.81
CA ASP A 619 15.41 -25.09 19.38
C ASP A 619 16.32 -26.11 18.68
N ILE A 620 17.63 -26.08 18.99
CA ILE A 620 18.59 -27.06 18.48
C ILE A 620 18.22 -28.46 18.97
N ARG A 621 17.88 -28.62 20.25
CA ARG A 621 17.50 -29.92 20.81
C ARG A 621 16.26 -30.49 20.10
N ARG A 622 15.24 -29.66 19.84
CA ARG A 622 14.04 -30.04 19.10
C ARG A 622 14.36 -30.45 17.66
N ALA A 623 15.18 -29.66 16.96
CA ALA A 623 15.59 -29.97 15.60
C ALA A 623 16.31 -31.34 15.52
N PHE A 624 17.27 -31.62 16.42
CA PHE A 624 17.94 -32.92 16.47
C PHE A 624 16.98 -34.09 16.70
N LEU A 625 16.04 -33.96 17.65
CA LEU A 625 15.06 -35.01 17.94
C LEU A 625 14.11 -35.23 16.76
N ASN A 626 13.68 -34.16 16.09
CA ASN A 626 12.80 -34.24 14.93
C ASN A 626 13.51 -34.83 13.70
N ILE A 627 14.78 -34.47 13.46
CA ILE A 627 15.60 -35.05 12.39
C ILE A 627 15.71 -36.57 12.56
N GLU A 628 16.02 -37.04 13.77
CA GLU A 628 16.11 -38.48 14.05
C GLU A 628 14.75 -39.17 13.98
N LEU A 629 13.68 -38.51 14.42
CA LEU A 629 12.31 -38.99 14.29
C LEU A 629 11.93 -39.20 12.82
N TYR A 630 12.12 -38.19 11.96
CA TYR A 630 11.77 -38.29 10.54
C TYR A 630 12.68 -39.28 9.81
N ARG A 631 13.97 -39.38 10.17
CA ARG A 631 14.87 -40.39 9.63
C ARG A 631 14.34 -41.80 9.87
N ARG A 632 13.95 -42.12 11.10
CA ARG A 632 13.37 -43.44 11.45
C ARG A 632 11.98 -43.64 10.84
N SER A 633 11.18 -42.57 10.76
CA SER A 633 9.87 -42.62 10.12
C SER A 633 9.97 -42.94 8.63
N ILE A 634 10.98 -42.41 7.93
CA ILE A 634 11.22 -42.73 6.52
C ILE A 634 11.54 -44.22 6.36
N GLU A 635 12.45 -44.76 7.17
CA GLU A 635 12.82 -46.18 7.14
C GLU A 635 11.60 -47.09 7.42
N ALA A 636 10.79 -46.76 8.43
CA ALA A 636 9.56 -47.50 8.75
C ALA A 636 8.51 -47.38 7.63
N ASN A 637 8.31 -46.19 7.07
CA ASN A 637 7.34 -45.96 6.00
C ASN A 637 7.77 -46.62 4.68
N GLN A 638 9.07 -46.74 4.40
CA GLN A 638 9.57 -47.50 3.24
C GLN A 638 9.20 -48.98 3.34
N ILE A 639 9.39 -49.58 4.52
CA ILE A 639 8.99 -50.96 4.78
C ILE A 639 7.46 -51.08 4.68
N ALA A 640 6.71 -50.15 5.28
CA ALA A 640 5.25 -50.14 5.23
C ALA A 640 4.70 -50.04 3.80
N VAL A 641 5.28 -49.18 2.95
CA VAL A 641 4.93 -49.07 1.53
C VAL A 641 5.20 -50.39 0.81
N SER A 642 6.38 -50.99 0.99
CA SER A 642 6.71 -52.28 0.34
C SER A 642 5.73 -53.40 0.73
N ALA A 643 5.34 -53.47 2.01
CA ALA A 643 4.37 -54.44 2.50
C ALA A 643 2.94 -54.14 2.00
N ALA A 644 2.54 -52.87 1.96
CA ALA A 644 1.24 -52.45 1.44
C ALA A 644 1.12 -52.69 -0.07
N GLU A 645 2.20 -52.54 -0.83
CA GLU A 645 2.25 -52.88 -2.26
C GLU A 645 2.05 -54.38 -2.49
N GLU A 646 2.73 -55.23 -1.72
CA GLU A 646 2.52 -56.69 -1.79
C GLU A 646 1.11 -57.07 -1.36
N SER A 647 0.60 -56.48 -0.26
CA SER A 647 -0.77 -56.72 0.21
C SER A 647 -1.81 -56.31 -0.84
N TYR A 648 -1.62 -55.18 -1.51
CA TYR A 648 -2.51 -54.73 -2.58
C TYR A 648 -2.48 -55.67 -3.78
N LYS A 649 -1.28 -56.14 -4.20
CA LYS A 649 -1.14 -57.14 -5.27
C LYS A 649 -1.87 -58.45 -4.92
N LEU A 650 -1.69 -58.97 -3.71
CA LEU A 650 -2.37 -60.19 -3.24
C LEU A 650 -3.90 -60.00 -3.19
N ALA A 651 -4.38 -58.85 -2.72
CA ALA A 651 -5.80 -58.54 -2.70
C ALA A 651 -6.38 -58.45 -4.13
N GLN A 652 -5.63 -57.86 -5.07
CA GLN A 652 -5.99 -57.78 -6.48
C GLN A 652 -6.07 -59.18 -7.13
N GLU A 653 -5.12 -60.07 -6.84
CA GLU A 653 -5.13 -61.46 -7.33
C GLU A 653 -6.30 -62.27 -6.74
N ARG A 654 -6.55 -62.16 -5.43
CA ARG A 654 -7.68 -62.83 -4.78
C ARG A 654 -9.02 -62.39 -5.34
N TYR A 655 -9.18 -61.10 -5.60
CA TYR A 655 -10.37 -60.55 -6.26
C TYR A 655 -10.52 -61.09 -7.68
N ALA A 656 -9.44 -61.14 -8.46
CA ALA A 656 -9.46 -61.69 -9.82
C ALA A 656 -9.83 -63.19 -9.86
N LEU A 657 -9.45 -63.95 -8.83
CA LEU A 657 -9.81 -65.36 -8.66
C LEU A 657 -11.18 -65.58 -7.97
N ALA A 658 -11.93 -64.51 -7.70
CA ALA A 658 -13.20 -64.54 -6.94
C ALA A 658 -13.09 -65.20 -5.55
N THR A 659 -11.89 -65.18 -4.95
CA THR A 659 -11.61 -65.69 -3.60
C THR A 659 -11.52 -64.59 -2.54
N GLY A 660 -11.45 -63.33 -2.95
CA GLY A 660 -11.50 -62.15 -2.10
C GLY A 660 -12.62 -61.19 -2.50
N THR A 661 -12.94 -60.24 -1.64
CA THR A 661 -14.04 -59.28 -1.87
C THR A 661 -13.55 -57.96 -2.47
N GLN A 662 -14.44 -57.23 -3.15
CA GLN A 662 -14.13 -55.87 -3.64
C GLN A 662 -13.72 -54.92 -2.51
N LEU A 663 -14.34 -55.08 -1.34
CA LEU A 663 -14.05 -54.27 -0.16
C LEU A 663 -12.59 -54.48 0.32
N GLU A 664 -12.14 -55.73 0.43
CA GLU A 664 -10.75 -56.06 0.82
C GLU A 664 -9.72 -55.42 -0.14
N ARG A 665 -10.02 -55.40 -1.44
CA ARG A 665 -9.16 -54.75 -2.45
C ARG A 665 -9.12 -53.24 -2.28
N LEU A 666 -10.28 -52.59 -2.07
CA LEU A 666 -10.38 -51.15 -1.85
C LEU A 666 -9.70 -50.74 -0.52
N GLU A 667 -9.80 -51.56 0.53
CA GLU A 667 -9.10 -51.34 1.79
C GLU A 667 -7.58 -51.44 1.63
N ALA A 668 -7.08 -52.47 0.93
CA ALA A 668 -5.66 -52.62 0.63
C ALA A 668 -5.13 -51.46 -0.23
N GLN A 669 -5.91 -51.00 -1.21
CA GLN A 669 -5.60 -49.83 -2.02
C GLN A 669 -5.50 -48.57 -1.15
N SER A 670 -6.52 -48.29 -0.34
CA SER A 670 -6.54 -47.13 0.56
C SER A 670 -5.32 -47.13 1.49
N SER A 671 -4.96 -48.29 2.03
CA SER A 671 -3.77 -48.46 2.88
C SER A 671 -2.45 -48.20 2.13
N LEU A 672 -2.32 -48.66 0.88
CA LEU A 672 -1.16 -48.38 0.04
C LEU A 672 -0.99 -46.87 -0.22
N PHE A 673 -2.04 -46.18 -0.63
CA PHE A 673 -1.96 -44.75 -0.92
C PHE A 673 -1.78 -43.91 0.36
N ALA A 674 -2.35 -44.33 1.49
CA ALA A 674 -2.09 -43.71 2.79
C ALA A 674 -0.59 -43.82 3.19
N THR A 675 -0.01 -45.03 3.11
CA THR A 675 1.41 -45.24 3.46
C THR A 675 2.37 -44.53 2.51
N ARG A 676 2.03 -44.43 1.21
CA ARG A 676 2.78 -43.61 0.24
C ARG A 676 2.73 -42.13 0.60
N ASN A 677 1.57 -41.60 0.99
CA ASN A 677 1.45 -40.21 1.46
C ASN A 677 2.30 -39.97 2.71
N ASP A 678 2.31 -40.89 3.67
CA ASP A 678 3.11 -40.79 4.90
C ASP A 678 4.62 -40.82 4.61
N LEU A 679 5.06 -41.63 3.64
CA LEU A 679 6.45 -41.67 3.19
C LEU A 679 6.87 -40.32 2.58
N VAL A 680 6.08 -39.79 1.65
CA VAL A 680 6.33 -38.48 1.01
C VAL A 680 6.40 -37.38 2.07
N GLN A 681 5.46 -37.36 3.02
CA GLN A 681 5.47 -36.38 4.09
C GLN A 681 6.73 -36.47 4.96
N ALA A 682 7.12 -37.68 5.38
CA ALA A 682 8.30 -37.89 6.21
C ALA A 682 9.59 -37.45 5.51
N GLN A 683 9.72 -37.71 4.19
CA GLN A 683 10.87 -37.28 3.38
C GLN A 683 11.04 -35.77 3.35
N PHE A 684 9.97 -35.01 3.02
CA PHE A 684 10.07 -33.56 2.96
C PHE A 684 10.16 -32.90 4.35
N ASN A 685 9.50 -33.46 5.35
CA ASN A 685 9.62 -32.97 6.73
C ASN A 685 11.05 -33.11 7.26
N TYR A 686 11.77 -34.16 6.87
CA TYR A 686 13.20 -34.31 7.18
C TYR A 686 14.03 -33.13 6.64
N HIS A 687 13.83 -32.74 5.37
CA HIS A 687 14.54 -31.62 4.77
C HIS A 687 14.18 -30.26 5.39
N ILE A 688 12.90 -30.06 5.75
CA ILE A 688 12.46 -28.85 6.46
C ILE A 688 13.15 -28.76 7.84
N GLN A 689 13.27 -29.88 8.56
CA GLN A 689 13.96 -29.89 9.85
C GLN A 689 15.48 -29.68 9.73
N LEU A 690 16.11 -30.13 8.65
CA LEU A 690 17.50 -29.77 8.34
C LEU A 690 17.66 -28.27 8.10
N ALA A 691 16.75 -27.66 7.34
CA ALA A 691 16.75 -26.21 7.15
C ALA A 691 16.54 -25.45 8.48
N GLN A 692 15.70 -25.97 9.37
CA GLN A 692 15.50 -25.41 10.72
C GLN A 692 16.77 -25.53 11.58
N LEU A 693 17.51 -26.64 11.49
CA LEU A 693 18.78 -26.81 12.18
C LEU A 693 19.84 -25.82 11.64
N ASP A 694 19.94 -25.66 10.32
CA ASP A 694 20.85 -24.69 9.70
C ASP A 694 20.59 -23.26 10.17
N GLN A 695 19.32 -22.87 10.26
CA GLN A 695 18.90 -21.60 10.84
C GLN A 695 19.29 -21.50 12.32
N ALA A 696 18.99 -22.54 13.11
CA ALA A 696 19.26 -22.56 14.54
C ALA A 696 20.76 -22.44 14.86
N MET A 697 21.62 -22.98 13.97
CA MET A 697 23.09 -22.86 14.02
C MET A 697 23.62 -21.46 13.68
N GLY A 698 22.81 -20.64 13.01
CA GLY A 698 23.25 -19.36 12.48
C GLY A 698 24.33 -19.50 11.41
N ARG A 699 24.31 -20.57 10.60
CA ARG A 699 25.27 -20.74 9.50
C ARG A 699 25.12 -19.59 8.49
N PRO A 700 26.24 -19.09 7.94
CA PRO A 700 26.18 -18.13 6.84
C PRO A 700 25.51 -18.81 5.64
N PHE A 701 24.60 -18.09 4.98
CA PHE A 701 24.00 -18.53 3.74
C PHE A 701 25.10 -18.58 2.67
N ALA A 702 25.40 -19.76 2.14
CA ALA A 702 26.24 -19.88 0.96
C ALA A 702 25.36 -19.52 -0.24
N VAL A 703 25.51 -18.30 -0.77
CA VAL A 703 25.02 -18.01 -2.11
C VAL A 703 25.95 -18.77 -3.05
N SER A 704 25.49 -19.91 -3.58
CA SER A 704 26.18 -20.55 -4.70
C SER A 704 26.00 -19.62 -5.90
N GLY A 705 27.01 -18.81 -6.22
CA GLY A 705 26.97 -17.92 -7.39
C GLY A 705 27.71 -16.59 -7.22
N LYS A 706 29.03 -16.64 -7.33
CA LYS A 706 29.76 -15.77 -8.26
C LYS A 706 30.75 -16.60 -9.05
#